data_AF-D8U3T4-F1
#
_entry.id   AF-D8U3T4-F1
#
_cell.length_a   1.000
_cell.length_b   1.000
_cell.length_c   1.000
_cell.angle_alpha   90.00
_cell.angle_beta   90.00
_cell.angle_gamma   90.00
#
_symmetry.space_group_name_H-M   'P 1'
#
loop_
_entity.id
_entity.type
_entity.pdbx_description
1 polymer ?
#
loop_
_entity_poly.entity_id
_entity_poly.type
_entity_poly.pdbx_seq_one_letter_code
_entity_poly.pdbx_strand_id
1 'polypeptide(L)'
;MTAGNVYTACVWLRAAATLGGAGTVSFSLLTTNTYETLGWAGTNVGTNWTQLCMRNIVLNVSAVTYYTLDFGLNTGSVFVDDMNVTTGAMPSPSPPPSPSPIAAPPGDSLVLINTSFEAGQQSWSTLVRNWACPCPQATFDFASSAAAYTGSKGVEVNVQVPSDQGWHVQLQSPRFNVSSGQRYTVCVWLRAATVPLMTGSGKMSMSLLKTETYDGLGWAQATVTTSWAQVCLADVLISINATVYVTIDLGTNTGIYHLDDFTAINGRSSGGISIPATNGPLTAPYSTSYESGQANWIGSKKNTSTASFNFSSSAAMRTGSNGVEIAVQVTPVWSQVCVMDFRPSRNTSAFFTLDLGRFVGTVYVDDFTFTARSNYNPEEVTYVSSAAIADRINAHRKGNLTFNFVNGTTGQPITQPVTRLEVRLARHDFPFGTAMEWESVPTEKRSWYLERAKYHFNALVPEWSFKWPSVEPSKNNTAYRYGKLMSDHVQFAADNDFVMARGHTLEWLIPSPSFGDHWSRLDGCDAYRTYLETRIRREVTNFKGKFNSYDVFNEIIHDRDFVENCPGMWPAILYDGFRWAHEADPTARLCLNDYGLITGDDWQAMITYVSGMLQQGVPINCIGVQAYVPLTNRPSTAYMRTRLEALAGLGLDIVITEFNFWTSWASSGNPVWEGTDAEHAALYEEYVPFWFSVPYIKGIMMWNFWDGSNWITNGGIYRLDGTPKASALAVGDMWNNRWRTNVALSNVVLPNGQATINGFYGKYNYTLELDGRVFSGVMDFPKNAGAQTVTISLA
;
A
#
# COMPACT_ATOMS: atom_id res chain seq x y z
N MET A 1 -43.06 -5.76 -18.69
CA MET A 1 -44.19 -6.00 -19.61
C MET A 1 -45.46 -5.41 -18.99
N THR A 2 -46.39 -4.90 -19.81
CA THR A 2 -47.61 -4.22 -19.33
C THR A 2 -48.83 -5.14 -19.41
N ALA A 3 -49.74 -5.02 -18.45
CA ALA A 3 -50.96 -5.82 -18.41
C ALA A 3 -51.86 -5.56 -19.63
N GLY A 4 -52.61 -6.58 -20.04
CA GLY A 4 -53.59 -6.50 -21.13
C GLY A 4 -53.04 -6.64 -22.55
N ASN A 5 -51.71 -6.76 -22.71
CA ASN A 5 -51.06 -7.05 -23.98
C ASN A 5 -50.70 -8.54 -24.11
N VAL A 6 -50.70 -9.05 -25.35
CA VAL A 6 -50.26 -10.41 -25.67
C VAL A 6 -48.86 -10.36 -26.26
N TYR A 7 -47.93 -11.08 -25.65
CA TYR A 7 -46.52 -11.06 -26.01
C TYR A 7 -46.03 -12.38 -26.59
N THR A 8 -45.04 -12.28 -27.47
CA THR A 8 -44.22 -13.39 -27.96
C THR A 8 -42.77 -13.09 -27.67
N ALA A 9 -42.03 -14.07 -27.15
CA ALA A 9 -40.61 -13.97 -26.84
C ALA A 9 -39.84 -15.04 -27.60
N CYS A 10 -38.76 -14.68 -28.30
CA CYS A 10 -37.95 -15.63 -29.07
C CYS A 10 -36.45 -15.46 -28.81
N VAL A 11 -35.70 -16.53 -29.06
CA VAL A 11 -34.23 -16.60 -28.96
C VAL A 11 -33.67 -17.53 -30.02
N TRP A 12 -32.52 -17.20 -30.62
CA TRP A 12 -31.79 -18.10 -31.51
C TRP A 12 -30.72 -18.88 -30.75
N LEU A 13 -30.66 -20.19 -31.00
CA LEU A 13 -29.73 -21.11 -30.36
C LEU A 13 -29.07 -22.01 -31.40
N ARG A 14 -27.77 -22.28 -31.26
CA ARG A 14 -27.09 -23.40 -31.94
C ARG A 14 -25.99 -23.98 -31.07
N ALA A 15 -25.66 -25.24 -31.24
CA ALA A 15 -24.52 -25.86 -30.59
C ALA A 15 -23.27 -25.83 -31.50
N ALA A 16 -22.09 -25.80 -30.90
CA ALA A 16 -20.84 -25.93 -31.65
C ALA A 16 -20.67 -27.32 -32.28
N ALA A 17 -21.20 -28.35 -31.62
CA ALA A 17 -21.23 -29.74 -32.01
C ALA A 17 -22.44 -30.43 -31.34
N THR A 18 -22.71 -31.70 -31.65
CA THR A 18 -23.75 -32.47 -30.96
C THR A 18 -23.49 -32.50 -29.46
N LEU A 19 -24.45 -32.01 -28.66
CA LEU A 19 -24.31 -31.93 -27.21
C LEU A 19 -24.31 -33.32 -26.57
N GLY A 20 -23.42 -33.54 -25.60
CA GLY A 20 -23.37 -34.76 -24.81
C GLY A 20 -24.35 -34.69 -23.64
N GLY A 21 -25.54 -35.26 -23.81
CA GLY A 21 -26.59 -35.28 -22.79
C GLY A 21 -27.96 -35.53 -23.42
N ALA A 22 -28.95 -35.98 -22.63
CA ALA A 22 -30.32 -36.22 -23.10
C ALA A 22 -31.29 -35.06 -22.76
N GLY A 23 -30.76 -33.91 -22.33
CA GLY A 23 -31.56 -32.79 -21.80
C GLY A 23 -31.95 -31.78 -22.87
N THR A 24 -33.11 -31.14 -22.72
CA THR A 24 -33.52 -30.00 -23.55
C THR A 24 -32.94 -28.70 -23.01
N VAL A 25 -32.57 -27.77 -23.89
CA VAL A 25 -32.34 -26.37 -23.50
C VAL A 25 -33.69 -25.69 -23.40
N SER A 26 -33.97 -25.09 -22.25
CA SER A 26 -35.24 -24.44 -21.93
C SER A 26 -35.07 -22.92 -21.83
N PHE A 27 -36.04 -22.19 -22.35
CA PHE A 27 -36.15 -20.74 -22.33
C PHE A 27 -37.42 -20.37 -21.56
N SER A 28 -37.29 -19.60 -20.48
CA SER A 28 -38.44 -19.20 -19.65
C SER A 28 -38.44 -17.71 -19.37
N LEU A 29 -39.64 -17.15 -19.18
CA LEU A 29 -39.86 -15.76 -18.77
C LEU A 29 -40.45 -15.72 -17.37
N LEU A 30 -39.86 -14.92 -16.47
CA LEU A 30 -40.28 -14.85 -15.07
C LEU A 30 -40.50 -13.41 -14.61
N THR A 31 -41.34 -13.22 -13.58
CA THR A 31 -41.49 -11.95 -12.87
C THR A 31 -40.35 -11.74 -11.87
N THR A 32 -39.84 -10.51 -11.78
CA THR A 32 -38.70 -10.15 -10.90
C THR A 32 -39.01 -10.21 -9.40
N ASN A 33 -40.28 -10.04 -9.01
CA ASN A 33 -40.65 -9.91 -7.60
C ASN A 33 -41.16 -11.22 -6.97
N THR A 34 -41.71 -12.14 -7.79
CA THR A 34 -42.33 -13.39 -7.30
C THR A 34 -41.72 -14.64 -7.92
N TYR A 35 -40.80 -14.50 -8.89
CA TYR A 35 -40.20 -15.61 -9.65
C TYR A 35 -41.25 -16.51 -10.34
N GLU A 36 -42.43 -15.95 -10.62
CA GLU A 36 -43.51 -16.69 -11.25
C GLU A 36 -43.22 -16.82 -12.75
N THR A 37 -43.26 -18.05 -13.26
CA THR A 37 -43.02 -18.32 -14.68
C THR A 37 -44.23 -17.92 -15.52
N LEU A 38 -44.06 -16.91 -16.36
CA LEU A 38 -45.08 -16.39 -17.25
C LEU A 38 -45.17 -17.16 -18.58
N GLY A 39 -44.12 -17.89 -18.93
CA GLY A 39 -44.07 -18.75 -20.11
C GLY A 39 -42.75 -19.51 -20.16
N TRP A 40 -42.75 -20.67 -20.82
CA TRP A 40 -41.55 -21.46 -21.08
C TRP A 40 -41.65 -22.16 -22.43
N ALA A 41 -40.49 -22.44 -23.04
CA ALA A 41 -40.34 -23.28 -24.23
C ALA A 41 -39.03 -24.07 -24.11
N GLY A 42 -38.95 -25.29 -24.64
CA GLY A 42 -37.72 -26.07 -24.61
C GLY A 42 -37.47 -26.84 -25.90
N THR A 43 -36.21 -27.02 -26.28
CA THR A 43 -35.83 -27.80 -27.46
C THR A 43 -34.45 -28.44 -27.32
N ASN A 44 -34.19 -29.47 -28.12
CA ASN A 44 -32.84 -30.00 -28.30
C ASN A 44 -32.09 -29.13 -29.30
N VAL A 45 -30.95 -28.57 -28.89
CA VAL A 45 -30.20 -27.63 -29.71
C VAL A 45 -29.15 -28.39 -30.54
N GLY A 46 -29.36 -28.40 -31.85
CA GLY A 46 -28.41 -28.95 -32.83
C GLY A 46 -27.39 -27.92 -33.30
N THR A 47 -26.54 -28.31 -34.26
CA THR A 47 -25.48 -27.44 -34.80
C THR A 47 -25.98 -26.32 -35.71
N ASN A 48 -27.25 -26.38 -36.12
CA ASN A 48 -27.90 -25.34 -36.91
C ASN A 48 -28.60 -24.32 -36.00
N TRP A 49 -28.58 -23.05 -36.40
CA TRP A 49 -29.37 -22.00 -35.75
C TRP A 49 -30.85 -22.38 -35.77
N THR A 50 -31.42 -22.46 -34.57
CA THR A 50 -32.81 -22.80 -34.31
C THR A 50 -33.42 -21.71 -33.46
N GLN A 51 -34.57 -21.19 -33.87
CA GLN A 51 -35.29 -20.20 -33.09
C GLN A 51 -36.27 -20.89 -32.14
N LEU A 52 -36.18 -20.57 -30.86
CA LEU A 52 -37.08 -21.04 -29.82
C LEU A 52 -37.97 -19.86 -29.39
N CYS A 53 -39.29 -20.05 -29.44
CA CYS A 53 -40.26 -18.99 -29.14
C CYS A 53 -41.32 -19.42 -28.12
N MET A 54 -41.61 -18.55 -27.16
CA MET A 54 -42.78 -18.60 -26.28
C MET A 54 -43.83 -17.62 -26.81
N ARG A 55 -45.05 -18.08 -27.05
CA ARG A 55 -46.14 -17.27 -27.64
C ARG A 55 -47.30 -17.12 -26.66
N ASN A 56 -48.10 -16.09 -26.86
CA ASN A 56 -49.34 -15.83 -26.12
C ASN A 56 -49.15 -15.56 -24.62
N ILE A 57 -48.06 -14.89 -24.25
CA ILE A 57 -47.81 -14.52 -22.86
C ILE A 57 -48.70 -13.33 -22.50
N VAL A 58 -49.57 -13.49 -21.50
CA VAL A 58 -50.49 -12.44 -21.03
C VAL A 58 -50.25 -12.20 -19.56
N LEU A 59 -50.11 -10.93 -19.17
CA LEU A 59 -50.00 -10.54 -17.78
C LEU A 59 -51.31 -9.90 -17.31
N ASN A 60 -51.78 -10.31 -16.14
CA ASN A 60 -52.94 -9.70 -15.47
C ASN A 60 -52.58 -8.38 -14.79
N VAL A 61 -51.32 -8.20 -14.40
CA VAL A 61 -50.78 -6.98 -13.80
C VAL A 61 -49.42 -6.67 -14.43
N SER A 62 -49.14 -5.40 -14.71
CA SER A 62 -47.88 -4.97 -15.28
C SER A 62 -46.74 -5.34 -14.33
N ALA A 63 -45.71 -6.03 -14.85
CA ALA A 63 -44.60 -6.52 -14.05
C ALA A 63 -43.27 -6.34 -14.79
N VAL A 64 -42.19 -6.15 -14.03
CA VAL A 64 -40.83 -6.23 -14.57
C VAL A 64 -40.46 -7.71 -14.67
N THR A 65 -40.01 -8.12 -15.85
CA THR A 65 -39.79 -9.52 -16.22
C THR A 65 -38.37 -9.73 -16.72
N TYR A 66 -37.84 -10.93 -16.55
CA TYR A 66 -36.53 -11.33 -17.07
C TYR A 66 -36.58 -12.73 -17.68
N TYR A 67 -35.66 -13.02 -18.59
CA TYR A 67 -35.57 -14.31 -19.27
C TYR A 67 -34.52 -15.20 -18.61
N THR A 68 -34.72 -16.51 -18.73
CA THR A 68 -33.74 -17.52 -18.34
C THR A 68 -33.56 -18.51 -19.46
N LEU A 69 -32.31 -18.94 -19.67
CA LEU A 69 -31.95 -20.07 -20.51
C LEU A 69 -31.32 -21.12 -19.61
N ASP A 70 -31.99 -22.26 -19.48
CA ASP A 70 -31.52 -23.43 -18.76
C ASP A 70 -30.99 -24.42 -19.79
N PHE A 71 -29.69 -24.70 -19.74
CA PHE A 71 -29.04 -25.61 -20.67
C PHE A 71 -29.10 -27.08 -20.22
N GLY A 72 -29.74 -27.37 -19.07
CA GLY A 72 -29.93 -28.71 -18.54
C GLY A 72 -28.62 -29.44 -18.23
N LEU A 73 -28.67 -30.78 -18.27
CA LEU A 73 -27.51 -31.67 -18.07
C LEU A 73 -26.64 -31.84 -19.33
N ASN A 74 -26.70 -30.89 -20.27
CA ASN A 74 -25.97 -30.99 -21.53
C ASN A 74 -24.51 -30.56 -21.38
N THR A 75 -23.60 -31.32 -22.00
CA THR A 75 -22.18 -30.98 -22.11
C THR A 75 -21.83 -30.51 -23.52
N GLY A 76 -21.15 -29.37 -23.64
CA GLY A 76 -20.76 -28.77 -24.91
C GLY A 76 -20.99 -27.26 -24.93
N SER A 77 -20.64 -26.61 -26.06
CA SER A 77 -20.81 -25.16 -26.22
C SER A 77 -22.09 -24.85 -26.99
N VAL A 78 -22.92 -23.96 -26.43
CA VAL A 78 -24.13 -23.42 -27.09
C VAL A 78 -23.94 -21.92 -27.32
N PHE A 79 -24.23 -21.49 -28.55
CA PHE A 79 -24.27 -20.09 -28.95
C PHE A 79 -25.71 -19.60 -28.89
N VAL A 80 -25.88 -18.41 -28.35
CA VAL A 80 -27.17 -17.73 -28.20
C VAL A 80 -27.08 -16.43 -28.96
N ASP A 81 -28.11 -16.10 -29.75
CA ASP A 81 -28.16 -14.85 -30.50
C ASP A 81 -29.59 -14.30 -30.55
N ASP A 82 -29.71 -12.99 -30.85
CA ASP A 82 -30.95 -12.28 -31.18
C ASP A 82 -32.17 -12.65 -30.29
N MET A 83 -32.12 -12.29 -29.01
CA MET A 83 -33.28 -12.38 -28.11
C MET A 83 -34.24 -11.20 -28.31
N ASN A 84 -35.53 -11.49 -28.54
CA ASN A 84 -36.55 -10.45 -28.73
C ASN A 84 -37.85 -10.75 -28.01
N VAL A 85 -38.60 -9.69 -27.68
CA VAL A 85 -39.99 -9.77 -27.23
C VAL A 85 -40.84 -8.74 -27.93
N THR A 86 -41.93 -9.21 -28.52
CA THR A 86 -42.83 -8.40 -29.35
C THR A 86 -44.27 -8.55 -28.90
N THR A 87 -45.06 -7.49 -29.07
CA THR A 87 -46.53 -7.53 -28.94
C THR A 87 -47.15 -7.86 -30.29
N GLY A 88 -47.95 -8.93 -30.38
CA GLY A 88 -48.60 -9.38 -31.63
C GLY A 88 -47.87 -10.48 -32.42
N ALA A 89 -48.46 -10.94 -33.53
CA ALA A 89 -47.94 -12.05 -34.33
C ALA A 89 -46.72 -11.63 -35.19
N MET A 90 -45.58 -12.30 -35.00
CA MET A 90 -44.34 -12.03 -35.74
C MET A 90 -44.37 -12.55 -37.19
N PRO A 91 -43.78 -11.83 -38.15
CA PRO A 91 -43.46 -12.38 -39.48
C PRO A 91 -42.31 -13.41 -39.38
N SER A 92 -42.29 -14.38 -40.31
CA SER A 92 -41.33 -15.50 -40.32
C SER A 92 -39.87 -15.01 -40.43
N PRO A 93 -38.94 -15.44 -39.55
CA PRO A 93 -37.57 -14.95 -39.59
C PRO A 93 -36.63 -15.86 -40.38
N SER A 94 -35.66 -15.24 -41.05
CA SER A 94 -34.46 -15.87 -41.62
C SER A 94 -33.31 -15.88 -40.58
N PRO A 95 -32.42 -16.89 -40.60
CA PRO A 95 -31.30 -17.00 -39.64
C PRO A 95 -30.29 -15.83 -39.78
N PRO A 96 -29.54 -15.50 -38.72
CA PRO A 96 -28.59 -14.39 -38.74
C PRO A 96 -27.45 -14.63 -39.75
N PRO A 97 -27.04 -13.62 -40.53
CA PRO A 97 -25.95 -13.76 -41.50
C PRO A 97 -24.59 -13.86 -40.80
N SER A 98 -23.67 -14.67 -41.36
CA SER A 98 -22.27 -14.75 -40.91
C SER A 98 -21.57 -13.39 -40.98
N PRO A 99 -20.67 -13.05 -40.04
CA PRO A 99 -20.05 -11.73 -39.97
C PRO A 99 -19.08 -11.50 -41.14
N SER A 100 -19.34 -10.46 -41.92
CA SER A 100 -18.40 -9.88 -42.89
C SER A 100 -17.53 -8.79 -42.24
N PRO A 101 -16.35 -8.45 -42.80
CA PRO A 101 -15.42 -7.50 -42.20
C PRO A 101 -15.95 -6.06 -42.28
N ILE A 102 -15.71 -5.28 -41.22
CA ILE A 102 -16.04 -3.85 -41.16
C ILE A 102 -14.90 -3.06 -41.83
N ALA A 103 -15.22 -2.29 -42.87
CA ALA A 103 -14.30 -1.33 -43.48
C ALA A 103 -14.12 -0.09 -42.58
N ALA A 104 -12.91 0.46 -42.54
CA ALA A 104 -12.58 1.66 -41.75
C ALA A 104 -13.39 2.89 -42.21
N PRO A 105 -13.89 3.73 -41.27
CA PRO A 105 -14.66 4.92 -41.61
C PRO A 105 -13.75 6.02 -42.20
N PRO A 106 -14.25 6.86 -43.13
CA PRO A 106 -13.45 7.91 -43.74
C PRO A 106 -13.46 9.16 -42.85
N GLY A 107 -12.30 9.56 -42.32
CA GLY A 107 -12.15 10.86 -41.66
C GLY A 107 -10.97 11.02 -40.70
N ASP A 108 -10.40 9.95 -40.16
CA ASP A 108 -9.35 10.06 -39.15
C ASP A 108 -7.95 9.97 -39.79
N SER A 109 -7.13 11.00 -39.61
CA SER A 109 -5.75 11.01 -40.10
C SER A 109 -4.94 9.88 -39.45
N LEU A 110 -4.52 8.89 -40.25
CA LEU A 110 -3.53 7.89 -39.83
C LEU A 110 -2.25 8.62 -39.38
N VAL A 111 -1.90 8.46 -38.12
CA VAL A 111 -0.71 9.10 -37.53
C VAL A 111 0.56 8.26 -37.77
N LEU A 112 0.40 6.98 -38.11
CA LEU A 112 1.48 6.05 -38.42
C LEU A 112 1.61 5.82 -39.93
N ILE A 113 2.86 5.69 -40.39
CA ILE A 113 3.22 5.36 -41.78
C ILE A 113 3.56 3.87 -41.91
N ASN A 114 3.33 3.30 -43.10
CA ASN A 114 3.61 1.88 -43.42
C ASN A 114 2.98 0.90 -42.42
N THR A 115 1.68 1.03 -42.17
CA THR A 115 0.97 0.22 -41.18
C THR A 115 0.45 -1.12 -41.70
N SER A 116 0.37 -1.29 -43.02
CA SER A 116 -0.01 -2.56 -43.69
C SER A 116 1.20 -3.34 -44.21
N PHE A 117 2.43 -2.91 -43.89
CA PHE A 117 3.70 -3.59 -44.23
C PHE A 117 3.99 -3.92 -45.71
N GLU A 118 3.17 -3.48 -46.66
CA GLU A 118 3.37 -3.73 -48.11
C GLU A 118 4.71 -3.22 -48.64
N ALA A 119 5.27 -2.18 -48.01
CA ALA A 119 6.58 -1.62 -48.32
C ALA A 119 7.75 -2.29 -47.56
N GLY A 120 7.52 -3.39 -46.83
CA GLY A 120 8.49 -4.08 -45.99
C GLY A 120 8.71 -3.41 -44.63
N GLN A 121 9.88 -3.60 -44.02
CA GLN A 121 10.19 -3.10 -42.66
C GLN A 121 10.16 -1.56 -42.56
N GLN A 122 10.80 -0.86 -43.49
CA GLN A 122 10.93 0.60 -43.50
C GLN A 122 11.29 1.17 -42.10
N SER A 123 10.48 2.08 -41.56
CA SER A 123 10.68 2.82 -40.31
C SER A 123 10.33 2.05 -39.02
N TRP A 124 9.96 0.76 -39.12
CA TRP A 124 9.69 -0.09 -37.96
C TRP A 124 11.01 -0.64 -37.39
N SER A 125 11.16 -0.57 -36.06
CA SER A 125 12.32 -1.13 -35.36
C SER A 125 11.97 -2.47 -34.71
N THR A 126 12.97 -3.34 -34.64
CA THR A 126 12.90 -4.60 -33.90
C THR A 126 13.90 -4.55 -32.75
N LEU A 127 13.51 -5.06 -31.59
CA LEU A 127 14.39 -5.19 -30.44
C LEU A 127 14.48 -6.66 -30.08
N VAL A 128 15.70 -7.20 -30.04
CA VAL A 128 15.99 -8.55 -29.55
C VAL A 128 17.17 -8.45 -28.59
N ARG A 129 16.99 -8.90 -27.35
CA ARG A 129 18.03 -8.86 -26.31
C ARG A 129 18.58 -10.27 -26.05
N ASN A 130 19.89 -10.45 -26.22
CA ASN A 130 20.56 -11.75 -26.05
C ASN A 130 21.31 -11.80 -24.71
N TRP A 131 20.68 -12.27 -23.64
CA TRP A 131 21.35 -12.41 -22.34
C TRP A 131 21.72 -13.86 -21.98
N ALA A 132 21.03 -14.85 -22.55
CA ALA A 132 21.15 -16.25 -22.12
C ALA A 132 22.06 -17.12 -23.00
N CYS A 133 22.29 -16.76 -24.27
CA CYS A 133 23.08 -17.57 -25.21
C CYS A 133 23.43 -16.75 -26.48
N PRO A 134 24.56 -17.01 -27.17
CA PRO A 134 24.87 -16.43 -28.48
C PRO A 134 23.99 -16.91 -29.65
N CYS A 135 22.94 -17.70 -29.42
CA CYS A 135 22.00 -18.10 -30.46
C CYS A 135 20.94 -17.01 -30.76
N PRO A 136 20.38 -16.97 -32.00
CA PRO A 136 19.29 -16.06 -32.32
C PRO A 136 18.07 -16.32 -31.42
N GLN A 137 17.58 -15.30 -30.71
CA GLN A 137 16.40 -15.41 -29.83
C GLN A 137 15.09 -15.27 -30.62
N ALA A 138 15.09 -14.48 -31.69
CA ALA A 138 13.97 -14.34 -32.61
C ALA A 138 14.40 -13.89 -34.01
N THR A 139 13.57 -14.15 -35.02
CA THR A 139 13.72 -13.62 -36.39
C THR A 139 12.46 -12.88 -36.83
N PHE A 140 12.64 -11.86 -37.68
CA PHE A 140 11.54 -11.05 -38.23
C PHE A 140 11.58 -11.11 -39.76
N ASP A 141 10.44 -11.39 -40.38
CA ASP A 141 10.23 -11.31 -41.82
C ASP A 141 9.08 -10.33 -42.13
N PHE A 142 9.44 -9.15 -42.64
CA PHE A 142 8.49 -8.10 -43.03
C PHE A 142 7.97 -8.25 -44.47
N ALA A 143 8.24 -9.39 -45.12
CA ALA A 143 7.74 -9.71 -46.46
C ALA A 143 6.93 -11.02 -46.49
N SER A 144 6.48 -11.51 -45.33
CA SER A 144 5.75 -12.78 -45.23
C SER A 144 4.33 -12.63 -45.77
N SER A 145 4.01 -13.39 -46.82
CA SER A 145 2.65 -13.52 -47.34
C SER A 145 1.75 -14.36 -46.42
N ALA A 146 2.34 -15.21 -45.57
CA ALA A 146 1.60 -15.96 -44.56
C ALA A 146 1.10 -15.07 -43.41
N ALA A 147 1.77 -13.93 -43.21
CA ALA A 147 1.42 -12.91 -42.24
C ALA A 147 0.48 -11.82 -42.77
N ALA A 148 0.06 -11.87 -44.04
CA ALA A 148 -0.89 -10.90 -44.60
C ALA A 148 -2.32 -11.16 -44.07
N TYR A 149 -2.91 -10.18 -43.38
CA TYR A 149 -4.33 -10.14 -43.03
C TYR A 149 -5.13 -9.47 -44.17
N THR A 150 -4.64 -8.34 -44.66
CA THR A 150 -5.07 -7.77 -45.95
C THR A 150 -3.85 -7.52 -46.83
N GLY A 151 -4.04 -7.17 -48.11
CA GLY A 151 -2.92 -6.96 -49.03
C GLY A 151 -2.14 -8.24 -49.36
N SER A 152 -0.82 -8.12 -49.50
CA SER A 152 0.10 -9.17 -49.92
C SER A 152 1.21 -9.51 -48.93
N LYS A 153 1.45 -8.66 -47.90
CA LYS A 153 2.54 -8.84 -46.93
C LYS A 153 2.11 -8.42 -45.52
N GLY A 154 2.56 -9.17 -44.52
CA GLY A 154 2.56 -8.76 -43.12
C GLY A 154 3.91 -9.05 -42.45
N VAL A 155 3.96 -8.96 -41.12
CA VAL A 155 5.16 -9.24 -40.32
C VAL A 155 5.04 -10.61 -39.66
N GLU A 156 5.96 -11.49 -39.98
CA GLU A 156 6.15 -12.76 -39.28
C GLU A 156 7.28 -12.62 -38.26
N VAL A 157 7.01 -12.98 -37.01
CA VAL A 157 7.98 -12.99 -35.90
C VAL A 157 8.09 -14.40 -35.36
N ASN A 158 9.26 -15.02 -35.51
CA ASN A 158 9.54 -16.34 -34.97
C ASN A 158 10.37 -16.20 -33.69
N VAL A 159 9.72 -16.37 -32.53
CA VAL A 159 10.37 -16.38 -31.22
C VAL A 159 10.87 -17.78 -30.92
N GLN A 160 12.19 -17.94 -30.90
CA GLN A 160 12.86 -19.24 -30.80
C GLN A 160 13.20 -19.59 -29.36
N VAL A 161 13.44 -18.59 -28.51
CA VAL A 161 13.79 -18.76 -27.10
C VAL A 161 12.88 -17.84 -26.27
N PRO A 162 12.12 -18.38 -25.29
CA PRO A 162 11.29 -17.56 -24.43
C PRO A 162 12.14 -16.99 -23.27
N SER A 163 11.70 -15.87 -22.69
CA SER A 163 12.26 -15.37 -21.42
C SER A 163 11.13 -14.84 -20.52
N ASP A 164 11.42 -14.86 -19.23
CA ASP A 164 10.65 -14.23 -18.15
C ASP A 164 10.39 -12.73 -18.38
N GLN A 165 11.26 -12.06 -19.15
CA GLN A 165 11.10 -10.68 -19.60
C GLN A 165 10.34 -10.65 -20.92
N GLY A 166 9.03 -10.37 -20.86
CA GLY A 166 8.16 -10.36 -22.05
C GLY A 166 8.56 -9.36 -23.14
N TRP A 167 9.29 -8.30 -22.78
CA TRP A 167 9.78 -7.25 -23.67
C TRP A 167 11.12 -7.60 -24.35
N HIS A 168 11.67 -8.81 -24.18
CA HIS A 168 12.98 -9.15 -24.75
C HIS A 168 12.96 -9.34 -26.29
N VAL A 169 11.78 -9.58 -26.87
CA VAL A 169 11.49 -9.51 -28.32
C VAL A 169 10.38 -8.50 -28.53
N GLN A 170 10.67 -7.40 -29.24
CA GLN A 170 9.68 -6.38 -29.57
C GLN A 170 9.64 -6.04 -31.06
N LEU A 171 8.42 -5.82 -31.56
CA LEU A 171 8.18 -5.02 -32.75
C LEU A 171 7.77 -3.61 -32.31
N GLN A 172 8.42 -2.58 -32.85
CA GLN A 172 8.22 -1.20 -32.45
C GLN A 172 7.86 -0.32 -33.64
N SER A 173 6.82 0.50 -33.47
CA SER A 173 6.37 1.43 -34.50
C SER A 173 7.37 2.58 -34.68
N PRO A 174 7.29 3.30 -35.83
CA PRO A 174 7.90 4.61 -35.94
C PRO A 174 7.42 5.54 -34.82
N ARG A 175 8.25 6.52 -34.46
CA ARG A 175 7.89 7.57 -33.49
C ARG A 175 6.92 8.56 -34.11
N PHE A 176 5.92 8.98 -33.35
CA PHE A 176 4.93 9.98 -33.77
C PHE A 176 4.53 10.89 -32.62
N ASN A 177 4.00 12.07 -32.93
CA ASN A 177 3.61 13.05 -31.92
C ASN A 177 2.15 12.89 -31.51
N VAL A 178 1.89 13.02 -30.21
CA VAL A 178 0.56 13.08 -29.62
C VAL A 178 0.35 14.40 -28.89
N SER A 179 -0.89 14.89 -28.91
CA SER A 179 -1.25 16.20 -28.34
C SER A 179 -2.10 16.06 -27.08
N SER A 180 -1.82 16.90 -26.09
CA SER A 180 -2.59 17.03 -24.85
C SER A 180 -4.06 17.30 -25.14
N GLY A 181 -4.94 16.65 -24.37
CA GLY A 181 -6.39 16.71 -24.52
C GLY A 181 -6.97 15.82 -25.61
N GLN A 182 -6.13 15.21 -26.47
CA GLN A 182 -6.58 14.33 -27.55
C GLN A 182 -6.63 12.86 -27.11
N ARG A 183 -7.43 12.07 -27.82
CA ARG A 183 -7.63 10.63 -27.57
C ARG A 183 -7.19 9.82 -28.77
N TYR A 184 -6.38 8.80 -28.51
CA TYR A 184 -5.84 7.92 -29.55
C TYR A 184 -6.31 6.49 -29.35
N THR A 185 -6.61 5.83 -30.46
CA THR A 185 -6.83 4.38 -30.51
C THR A 185 -5.80 3.76 -31.44
N VAL A 186 -5.10 2.75 -30.94
CA VAL A 186 -4.11 1.99 -31.70
C VAL A 186 -4.56 0.54 -31.78
N CYS A 187 -4.62 -0.03 -32.98
CA CYS A 187 -4.96 -1.45 -33.16
C CYS A 187 -3.95 -2.16 -34.05
N VAL A 188 -3.91 -3.48 -33.95
CA VAL A 188 -3.13 -4.39 -34.81
C VAL A 188 -3.90 -5.70 -34.99
N TRP A 189 -3.84 -6.31 -36.17
CA TRP A 189 -4.29 -7.69 -36.35
C TRP A 189 -3.18 -8.65 -36.01
N LEU A 190 -3.51 -9.69 -35.24
CA LEU A 190 -2.56 -10.69 -34.77
C LEU A 190 -3.15 -12.10 -34.85
N ARG A 191 -2.30 -13.06 -35.21
CA ARG A 191 -2.48 -14.48 -34.90
C ARG A 191 -1.15 -15.17 -34.63
N ALA A 192 -1.19 -16.40 -34.12
CA ALA A 192 -0.05 -17.30 -34.13
C ALA A 192 -0.21 -18.36 -35.23
N ALA A 193 0.89 -18.85 -35.80
CA ALA A 193 0.85 -19.92 -36.80
C ALA A 193 0.41 -21.26 -36.16
N THR A 194 0.75 -21.48 -34.89
CA THR A 194 0.33 -22.61 -34.05
C THR A 194 -0.03 -22.09 -32.66
N VAL A 195 -0.77 -22.88 -31.87
CA VAL A 195 -1.03 -22.51 -30.47
C VAL A 195 0.31 -22.40 -29.75
N PRO A 196 0.71 -21.23 -29.22
CA PRO A 196 2.01 -21.07 -28.59
C PRO A 196 2.20 -22.06 -27.43
N LEU A 197 3.40 -22.59 -27.26
CA LEU A 197 3.75 -23.37 -26.09
C LEU A 197 3.80 -22.41 -24.89
N MET A 198 2.74 -22.41 -24.10
CA MET A 198 2.55 -21.37 -23.09
C MET A 198 3.28 -21.70 -21.80
N THR A 199 4.31 -20.93 -21.50
CA THR A 199 4.93 -20.86 -20.16
C THR A 199 4.55 -19.51 -19.55
N GLY A 200 3.82 -19.50 -18.42
CA GLY A 200 3.33 -18.27 -17.78
C GLY A 200 1.94 -17.81 -18.26
N SER A 201 1.72 -16.49 -18.37
CA SER A 201 0.38 -15.87 -18.50
C SER A 201 -0.30 -16.02 -19.87
N GLY A 202 0.44 -16.42 -20.91
CA GLY A 202 -0.10 -16.73 -22.23
C GLY A 202 -0.67 -15.56 -23.04
N LYS A 203 -0.26 -14.33 -22.73
CA LYS A 203 -0.77 -13.09 -23.34
C LYS A 203 0.35 -12.29 -24.00
N MET A 204 0.04 -11.71 -25.16
CA MET A 204 0.85 -10.67 -25.80
C MET A 204 0.45 -9.30 -25.24
N SER A 205 1.42 -8.41 -25.04
CA SER A 205 1.17 -7.03 -24.59
C SER A 205 1.53 -6.01 -25.67
N MET A 206 0.68 -5.00 -25.85
CA MET A 206 0.93 -3.83 -26.69
C MET A 206 0.94 -2.58 -25.82
N SER A 207 1.97 -1.75 -25.92
CA SER A 207 2.12 -0.53 -25.08
C SER A 207 2.43 0.70 -25.92
N LEU A 208 1.84 1.84 -25.57
CA LEU A 208 2.17 3.17 -26.09
C LEU A 208 3.11 3.88 -25.12
N LEU A 209 4.35 4.14 -25.54
CA LEU A 209 5.41 4.64 -24.67
C LEU A 209 5.88 6.04 -25.10
N LYS A 210 6.20 6.90 -24.13
CA LYS A 210 6.94 8.15 -24.41
C LYS A 210 8.37 7.82 -24.83
N THR A 211 8.87 8.54 -25.83
CA THR A 211 10.22 8.33 -26.37
C THR A 211 11.31 8.70 -25.37
N GLU A 212 11.13 9.78 -24.62
CA GLU A 212 12.18 10.37 -23.79
C GLU A 212 12.34 9.65 -22.44
N THR A 213 11.22 9.24 -21.84
CA THR A 213 11.17 8.71 -20.47
C THR A 213 10.81 7.23 -20.39
N TYR A 214 10.41 6.62 -21.52
CA TYR A 214 9.86 5.26 -21.57
C TYR A 214 8.57 5.05 -20.75
N ASP A 215 7.93 6.12 -20.26
CA ASP A 215 6.66 6.04 -19.54
C ASP A 215 5.54 5.48 -20.44
N GLY A 216 4.79 4.51 -19.92
CA GLY A 216 3.59 4.00 -20.58
C GLY A 216 2.41 4.98 -20.47
N LEU A 217 1.86 5.38 -21.61
CA LEU A 217 0.62 6.17 -21.71
C LEU A 217 -0.63 5.30 -21.77
N GLY A 218 -0.48 4.04 -22.15
CA GLY A 218 -1.53 3.04 -22.19
C GLY A 218 -1.01 1.70 -22.68
N TRP A 219 -1.73 0.62 -22.35
CA TRP A 219 -1.39 -0.73 -22.78
C TRP A 219 -2.64 -1.59 -23.01
N ALA A 220 -2.51 -2.63 -23.81
CA ALA A 220 -3.52 -3.65 -24.07
C ALA A 220 -2.88 -5.04 -24.01
N GLN A 221 -3.65 -6.05 -23.62
CA GLN A 221 -3.22 -7.45 -23.69
C GLN A 221 -4.27 -8.30 -24.37
N ALA A 222 -3.81 -9.28 -25.13
CA ALA A 222 -4.68 -10.27 -25.75
C ALA A 222 -4.10 -11.67 -25.62
N THR A 223 -4.99 -12.65 -25.48
CA THR A 223 -4.61 -14.05 -25.65
C THR A 223 -4.41 -14.30 -27.14
N VAL A 224 -3.23 -14.78 -27.53
CA VAL A 224 -2.93 -15.04 -28.93
C VAL A 224 -3.54 -16.38 -29.33
N THR A 225 -4.34 -16.38 -30.39
CA THR A 225 -4.94 -17.60 -30.94
C THR A 225 -4.41 -17.86 -32.35
N THR A 226 -4.76 -19.01 -32.93
CA THR A 226 -4.43 -19.33 -34.32
C THR A 226 -5.32 -18.61 -35.33
N SER A 227 -6.41 -17.99 -34.87
CA SER A 227 -7.29 -17.15 -35.68
C SER A 227 -6.87 -15.69 -35.58
N TRP A 228 -7.03 -14.94 -36.68
CA TRP A 228 -6.83 -13.50 -36.70
C TRP A 228 -7.76 -12.82 -35.69
N ALA A 229 -7.19 -12.04 -34.80
CA ALA A 229 -7.89 -11.21 -33.83
C ALA A 229 -7.28 -9.81 -33.83
N GLN A 230 -8.14 -8.80 -33.70
CA GLN A 230 -7.69 -7.43 -33.58
C GLN A 230 -7.41 -7.11 -32.10
N VAL A 231 -6.23 -6.58 -31.82
CA VAL A 231 -5.82 -6.13 -30.49
C VAL A 231 -5.75 -4.63 -30.51
N CYS A 232 -6.52 -3.98 -29.64
CA CYS A 232 -6.64 -2.52 -29.60
C CYS A 232 -6.31 -1.94 -28.23
N LEU A 233 -5.46 -0.92 -28.23
CA LEU A 233 -5.31 0.06 -27.17
C LEU A 233 -6.28 1.22 -27.47
N ALA A 234 -7.49 1.14 -26.91
CA ALA A 234 -8.55 2.10 -27.21
C ALA A 234 -8.56 3.30 -26.25
N ASP A 235 -8.95 4.47 -26.76
CA ASP A 235 -9.34 5.65 -25.99
C ASP A 235 -8.27 6.16 -24.99
N VAL A 236 -7.01 6.25 -25.43
CA VAL A 236 -5.91 6.79 -24.62
C VAL A 236 -5.95 8.32 -24.63
N LEU A 237 -6.37 8.92 -23.50
CA LEU A 237 -6.31 10.36 -23.30
C LEU A 237 -4.88 10.81 -23.00
N ILE A 238 -4.39 11.77 -23.78
CA ILE A 238 -3.05 12.32 -23.64
C ILE A 238 -3.11 13.56 -22.75
N SER A 239 -2.35 13.56 -21.66
CA SER A 239 -2.34 14.65 -20.67
C SER A 239 -1.34 15.76 -21.01
N ILE A 240 -0.26 15.42 -21.71
CA ILE A 240 0.81 16.35 -22.11
C ILE A 240 1.25 16.02 -23.54
N ASN A 241 1.66 17.03 -24.30
CA ASN A 241 2.25 16.80 -25.62
C ASN A 241 3.49 15.91 -25.48
N ALA A 242 3.63 14.89 -26.31
CA ALA A 242 4.76 13.97 -26.25
C ALA A 242 5.05 13.33 -27.62
N THR A 243 6.29 12.93 -27.85
CA THR A 243 6.66 12.02 -28.94
C THR A 243 6.63 10.59 -28.41
N VAL A 244 5.87 9.72 -29.06
CA VAL A 244 5.56 8.37 -28.58
C VAL A 244 5.81 7.32 -29.66
N TYR A 245 5.86 6.05 -29.27
CA TYR A 245 5.89 4.90 -30.17
C TYR A 245 5.14 3.73 -29.55
N VAL A 246 4.69 2.80 -30.39
CA VAL A 246 3.97 1.59 -29.98
C VAL A 246 4.97 0.43 -29.93
N THR A 247 4.85 -0.41 -28.91
CA THR A 247 5.64 -1.64 -28.75
C THR A 247 4.72 -2.83 -28.65
N ILE A 248 5.12 -3.95 -29.25
CA ILE A 248 4.47 -5.24 -29.10
C ILE A 248 5.47 -6.23 -28.52
N ASP A 249 5.15 -6.75 -27.34
CA ASP A 249 5.99 -7.65 -26.54
C ASP A 249 5.63 -9.12 -26.84
N LEU A 250 6.58 -9.86 -27.41
CA LEU A 250 6.39 -11.24 -27.87
C LEU A 250 7.28 -12.26 -27.13
N GLY A 251 8.14 -11.82 -26.22
CA GLY A 251 9.22 -12.63 -25.65
C GLY A 251 8.80 -13.69 -24.63
N THR A 252 7.57 -13.69 -24.12
CA THR A 252 7.18 -14.64 -23.05
C THR A 252 6.97 -16.08 -23.53
N ASN A 253 6.75 -16.29 -24.82
CA ASN A 253 6.44 -17.62 -25.37
C ASN A 253 7.17 -17.86 -26.69
N THR A 254 7.56 -19.10 -26.93
CA THR A 254 8.07 -19.52 -28.24
C THR A 254 6.93 -19.71 -29.23
N GLY A 255 7.14 -19.29 -30.46
CA GLY A 255 6.15 -19.48 -31.52
C GLY A 255 6.36 -18.51 -32.68
N ILE A 256 5.61 -18.76 -33.76
CA ILE A 256 5.55 -17.90 -34.93
C ILE A 256 4.29 -17.05 -34.83
N TYR A 257 4.46 -15.73 -34.82
CA TYR A 257 3.41 -14.73 -34.72
C TYR A 257 3.30 -13.98 -36.04
N HIS A 258 2.07 -13.73 -36.49
CA HIS A 258 1.77 -12.96 -37.67
C HIS A 258 1.04 -11.68 -37.26
N LEU A 259 1.57 -10.53 -37.67
CA LEU A 259 1.03 -9.21 -37.37
C LEU A 259 0.81 -8.43 -38.66
N ASP A 260 -0.31 -7.73 -38.74
CA ASP A 260 -0.61 -6.90 -39.91
C ASP A 260 -1.61 -5.78 -39.59
N ASP A 261 -1.75 -4.84 -40.52
CA ASP A 261 -2.76 -3.77 -40.54
C ASP A 261 -2.89 -3.01 -39.22
N PHE A 262 -1.80 -2.34 -38.84
CA PHE A 262 -1.83 -1.39 -37.74
C PHE A 262 -2.73 -0.19 -38.06
N THR A 263 -3.37 0.34 -37.03
CA THR A 263 -4.05 1.63 -37.10
C THR A 263 -3.67 2.46 -35.89
N ALA A 264 -3.50 3.77 -36.11
CA ALA A 264 -3.38 4.75 -35.04
C ALA A 264 -4.18 5.98 -35.46
N ILE A 265 -5.36 6.13 -34.86
CA ILE A 265 -6.32 7.18 -35.20
C ILE A 265 -6.46 8.17 -34.05
N ASN A 266 -6.59 9.45 -34.39
CA ASN A 266 -6.93 10.52 -33.47
C ASN A 266 -8.45 10.74 -33.53
N GLY A 267 -9.19 10.30 -32.50
CA GLY A 267 -10.66 10.36 -32.50
C GLY A 267 -11.33 9.18 -31.78
N ARG A 268 -12.59 9.38 -31.38
CA ARG A 268 -13.43 8.26 -30.89
C ARG A 268 -13.81 7.40 -32.08
N SER A 269 -13.41 6.13 -32.08
CA SER A 269 -14.02 5.14 -32.96
C SER A 269 -15.54 5.14 -32.72
N SER A 270 -16.32 5.43 -33.77
CA SER A 270 -17.78 5.33 -33.79
C SER A 270 -18.22 3.86 -33.73
N GLY A 271 -18.07 3.27 -32.56
CA GLY A 271 -18.57 1.95 -32.19
C GLY A 271 -19.12 2.02 -30.76
N GLY A 272 -20.09 2.89 -30.53
CA GLY A 272 -20.70 3.10 -29.22
C GLY A 272 -22.12 2.57 -29.17
N ILE A 273 -22.39 1.65 -28.22
CA ILE A 273 -23.72 1.50 -27.63
C ILE A 273 -23.93 2.72 -26.72
N SER A 274 -24.99 3.48 -26.98
CA SER A 274 -25.41 4.61 -26.16
C SER A 274 -26.36 4.15 -25.04
N ILE A 275 -26.16 4.66 -23.82
CA ILE A 275 -27.17 4.66 -22.74
C ILE A 275 -27.43 6.12 -22.37
N PRO A 276 -28.69 6.56 -22.20
CA PRO A 276 -29.01 7.98 -21.97
C PRO A 276 -28.54 8.44 -20.60
N ALA A 277 -28.03 9.67 -20.54
CA ALA A 277 -27.77 10.38 -19.29
C ALA A 277 -29.09 10.71 -18.58
N THR A 278 -29.21 10.34 -17.31
CA THR A 278 -30.20 10.93 -16.40
C THR A 278 -29.47 11.82 -15.39
N ASN A 279 -29.83 13.10 -15.40
CA ASN A 279 -29.37 14.11 -14.45
C ASN A 279 -30.21 14.00 -13.16
N GLY A 280 -29.55 13.98 -12.00
CA GLY A 280 -30.16 14.25 -10.70
C GLY A 280 -29.09 14.29 -9.60
N PRO A 281 -29.02 15.34 -8.75
CA PRO A 281 -28.06 15.41 -7.65
C PRO A 281 -28.59 14.57 -6.47
N LEU A 282 -27.70 13.83 -5.79
CA LEU A 282 -28.03 13.15 -4.54
C LEU A 282 -27.21 13.71 -3.39
N THR A 283 -27.92 14.25 -2.40
CA THR A 283 -27.49 14.67 -1.06
C THR A 283 -27.41 13.45 -0.10
N ALA A 284 -26.56 13.54 0.94
CA ALA A 284 -26.20 12.50 1.94
C ALA A 284 -27.34 12.01 2.88
N PRO A 285 -27.11 11.11 3.88
CA PRO A 285 -26.29 9.89 3.98
C PRO A 285 -27.16 8.62 4.27
N TYR A 286 -26.67 7.40 3.98
CA TYR A 286 -27.24 6.15 4.52
C TYR A 286 -26.12 5.21 5.00
N SER A 287 -26.24 4.70 6.23
CA SER A 287 -25.59 3.48 6.69
C SER A 287 -26.59 2.33 6.52
N THR A 288 -26.22 1.25 5.85
CA THR A 288 -27.03 0.02 5.81
C THR A 288 -26.17 -1.15 6.24
N SER A 289 -26.54 -1.81 7.34
CA SER A 289 -26.18 -3.23 7.54
C SER A 289 -27.11 -4.08 6.66
N TYR A 290 -26.54 -5.08 5.98
CA TYR A 290 -27.25 -5.93 5.03
C TYR A 290 -27.45 -7.31 5.66
N GLU A 291 -28.67 -7.61 6.09
CA GLU A 291 -29.02 -8.83 6.86
C GLU A 291 -30.12 -9.67 6.17
N SER A 292 -30.34 -9.50 4.87
CA SER A 292 -31.35 -10.31 4.16
C SER A 292 -30.85 -10.81 2.82
N GLY A 293 -30.50 -12.10 2.79
CA GLY A 293 -30.67 -13.00 1.65
C GLY A 293 -29.85 -12.70 0.39
N GLN A 294 -28.69 -13.37 0.31
CA GLN A 294 -27.87 -13.59 -0.88
C GLN A 294 -27.26 -12.34 -1.54
N ALA A 295 -25.99 -12.08 -1.21
CA ALA A 295 -25.13 -11.30 -2.09
C ALA A 295 -25.03 -11.96 -3.47
N ASN A 296 -24.99 -11.16 -4.53
CA ASN A 296 -24.70 -11.61 -5.89
C ASN A 296 -23.24 -12.07 -5.97
N TRP A 297 -22.98 -13.33 -5.63
CA TRP A 297 -21.65 -13.94 -5.76
C TRP A 297 -21.42 -14.40 -7.21
N ILE A 298 -20.35 -13.93 -7.84
CA ILE A 298 -19.82 -14.50 -9.09
C ILE A 298 -18.57 -15.29 -8.72
N GLY A 299 -18.64 -16.62 -8.78
CA GLY A 299 -17.51 -17.49 -8.48
C GLY A 299 -16.60 -17.68 -9.70
N SER A 300 -15.30 -17.42 -9.55
CA SER A 300 -14.28 -17.90 -10.49
C SER A 300 -13.13 -18.52 -9.71
N LYS A 301 -12.70 -19.73 -10.10
CA LYS A 301 -11.62 -20.47 -9.44
C LYS A 301 -10.30 -20.18 -10.18
N LYS A 302 -9.37 -19.48 -9.55
CA LYS A 302 -7.96 -19.37 -10.02
C LYS A 302 -7.08 -20.38 -9.28
N ASN A 303 -6.08 -20.91 -9.98
CA ASN A 303 -5.17 -21.94 -9.48
C ASN A 303 -4.00 -21.34 -8.70
N THR A 304 -4.25 -20.75 -7.53
CA THR A 304 -3.20 -20.32 -6.58
C THR A 304 -3.49 -20.85 -5.17
N SER A 305 -2.46 -20.95 -4.33
CA SER A 305 -2.48 -21.71 -3.07
C SER A 305 -2.89 -20.92 -1.82
N THR A 306 -3.50 -19.76 -1.96
CA THR A 306 -3.89 -18.85 -0.86
C THR A 306 -5.25 -18.20 -1.12
N ALA A 307 -6.01 -17.94 -0.05
CA ALA A 307 -7.26 -17.18 -0.10
C ALA A 307 -6.96 -15.67 0.02
N SER A 308 -7.53 -14.84 -0.85
CA SER A 308 -7.34 -13.38 -0.87
C SER A 308 -8.65 -12.61 -1.11
N PHE A 309 -8.75 -11.40 -0.57
CA PHE A 309 -9.87 -10.50 -0.73
C PHE A 309 -9.47 -9.42 -1.72
N ASN A 310 -10.21 -9.21 -2.81
CA ASN A 310 -9.90 -8.20 -3.83
C ASN A 310 -10.99 -7.14 -3.92
N PHE A 311 -10.58 -5.86 -3.83
CA PHE A 311 -11.44 -4.69 -4.05
C PHE A 311 -11.17 -4.08 -5.43
N SER A 312 -12.20 -3.86 -6.26
CA SER A 312 -12.04 -3.01 -7.45
C SER A 312 -13.31 -2.23 -7.79
N SER A 313 -13.11 -1.06 -8.39
CA SER A 313 -14.19 -0.24 -8.93
C SER A 313 -14.17 -0.22 -10.45
N SER A 314 -15.33 -0.09 -11.08
CA SER A 314 -15.47 -0.10 -12.54
C SER A 314 -14.75 1.05 -13.27
N ALA A 315 -14.19 2.03 -12.53
CA ALA A 315 -13.35 3.10 -13.06
C ALA A 315 -11.83 2.88 -12.86
N ALA A 316 -11.42 1.80 -12.16
CA ALA A 316 -10.04 1.47 -11.85
C ALA A 316 -9.58 0.21 -12.61
N MET A 317 -9.48 0.31 -13.93
CA MET A 317 -8.74 -0.66 -14.74
C MET A 317 -7.81 0.09 -15.71
N ARG A 318 -6.87 0.88 -15.17
CA ARG A 318 -5.66 1.32 -15.90
C ARG A 318 -4.50 1.51 -14.92
N THR A 319 -3.34 1.03 -15.36
CA THR A 319 -2.00 1.15 -14.72
C THR A 319 -1.85 0.31 -13.45
N GLY A 320 -0.66 -0.29 -13.28
CA GLY A 320 -0.38 -1.31 -12.27
C GLY A 320 -0.88 -0.94 -10.87
N SER A 321 -1.44 -1.94 -10.18
CA SER A 321 -1.83 -1.94 -8.76
C SER A 321 -2.73 -0.78 -8.32
N ASN A 322 -4.05 -0.96 -8.43
CA ASN A 322 -5.06 -0.16 -7.69
C ASN A 322 -6.32 -0.98 -7.35
N GLY A 323 -6.14 -2.26 -7.03
CA GLY A 323 -7.06 -3.00 -6.19
C GLY A 323 -6.44 -3.15 -4.80
N VAL A 324 -7.24 -3.03 -3.73
CA VAL A 324 -6.75 -3.38 -2.39
C VAL A 324 -6.94 -4.89 -2.25
N GLU A 325 -5.84 -5.63 -2.25
CA GLU A 325 -5.84 -7.07 -1.97
C GLU A 325 -5.44 -7.29 -0.51
N ILE A 326 -6.31 -7.95 0.27
CA ILE A 326 -6.01 -8.36 1.65
C ILE A 326 -6.02 -9.89 1.70
N ALA A 327 -4.91 -10.52 2.05
CA ALA A 327 -4.89 -11.96 2.30
C ALA A 327 -5.15 -12.24 3.79
N VAL A 328 -6.10 -13.13 4.10
CA VAL A 328 -6.46 -13.47 5.49
C VAL A 328 -6.41 -14.98 5.67
N GLN A 329 -5.80 -15.46 6.75
CA GLN A 329 -5.90 -16.86 7.12
C GLN A 329 -7.25 -17.16 7.78
N VAL A 330 -7.95 -18.17 7.26
CA VAL A 330 -9.21 -18.66 7.82
C VAL A 330 -8.90 -19.45 9.10
N THR A 331 -9.52 -19.06 10.21
CA THR A 331 -9.37 -19.73 11.52
C THR A 331 -10.72 -20.24 12.04
N PRO A 332 -10.76 -21.11 13.08
CA PRO A 332 -12.02 -21.56 13.69
C PRO A 332 -12.77 -20.48 14.50
N VAL A 333 -12.20 -19.29 14.67
CA VAL A 333 -12.76 -18.18 15.44
C VAL A 333 -13.12 -17.02 14.51
N TRP A 334 -14.18 -16.29 14.85
CA TRP A 334 -14.62 -15.12 14.09
C TRP A 334 -13.57 -13.99 14.15
N SER A 335 -13.22 -13.46 12.98
CA SER A 335 -12.26 -12.37 12.82
C SER A 335 -12.84 -11.31 11.88
N GLN A 336 -12.79 -10.03 12.28
CA GLN A 336 -13.23 -8.92 11.44
C GLN A 336 -12.10 -8.42 10.54
N VAL A 337 -12.40 -8.14 9.27
CA VAL A 337 -11.44 -7.67 8.27
C VAL A 337 -11.93 -6.34 7.67
N CYS A 338 -11.11 -5.29 7.75
CA CYS A 338 -11.48 -3.94 7.33
C CYS A 338 -10.58 -3.43 6.19
N VAL A 339 -11.18 -2.87 5.13
CA VAL A 339 -10.50 -2.13 4.07
C VAL A 339 -10.77 -0.63 4.29
N MET A 340 -9.73 0.17 4.48
CA MET A 340 -9.86 1.61 4.79
C MET A 340 -9.51 2.49 3.57
N ASP A 341 -10.22 3.61 3.46
CA ASP A 341 -9.93 4.76 2.57
C ASP A 341 -9.80 4.49 1.05
N PHE A 342 -10.82 3.84 0.50
CA PHE A 342 -11.03 3.77 -0.95
C PHE A 342 -11.68 5.07 -1.49
N ARG A 343 -10.97 5.82 -2.35
CA ARG A 343 -11.49 7.00 -3.05
C ARG A 343 -11.61 6.76 -4.56
N PRO A 344 -12.80 6.51 -5.09
CA PRO A 344 -12.98 6.42 -6.53
C PRO A 344 -12.80 7.81 -7.16
N SER A 345 -12.02 7.90 -8.24
CA SER A 345 -11.72 9.18 -8.91
C SER A 345 -12.93 9.79 -9.65
N ARG A 346 -14.02 9.03 -9.77
CA ARG A 346 -15.32 9.39 -10.38
C ARG A 346 -16.43 8.56 -9.71
N ASN A 347 -17.69 8.97 -9.84
CA ASN A 347 -18.81 8.10 -9.44
C ASN A 347 -18.70 6.74 -10.18
N THR A 348 -18.65 5.65 -9.41
CA THR A 348 -18.35 4.30 -9.91
C THR A 348 -19.10 3.27 -9.08
N SER A 349 -19.21 2.04 -9.60
CA SER A 349 -19.70 0.90 -8.85
C SER A 349 -18.51 0.08 -8.36
N ALA A 350 -18.52 -0.30 -7.10
CA ALA A 350 -17.51 -1.17 -6.48
C ALA A 350 -18.07 -2.57 -6.27
N PHE A 351 -17.22 -3.58 -6.32
CA PHE A 351 -17.58 -4.96 -6.01
C PHE A 351 -16.50 -5.60 -5.14
N PHE A 352 -16.94 -6.48 -4.25
CA PHE A 352 -16.08 -7.28 -3.38
C PHE A 352 -15.88 -8.65 -4.02
N THR A 353 -14.63 -9.13 -4.02
CA THR A 353 -14.33 -10.50 -4.43
C THR A 353 -13.68 -11.23 -3.26
N LEU A 354 -14.28 -12.35 -2.84
CA LEU A 354 -13.70 -13.29 -1.89
C LEU A 354 -13.08 -14.43 -2.70
N ASP A 355 -11.76 -14.49 -2.75
CA ASP A 355 -11.03 -15.62 -3.32
C ASP A 355 -10.66 -16.59 -2.19
N LEU A 356 -11.20 -17.81 -2.23
CA LEU A 356 -10.92 -18.85 -1.23
C LEU A 356 -9.80 -19.82 -1.67
N GLY A 357 -9.21 -19.59 -2.85
CA GLY A 357 -8.11 -20.41 -3.38
C GLY A 357 -8.40 -21.92 -3.38
N ARG A 358 -7.44 -22.71 -2.87
CA ARG A 358 -7.49 -24.18 -2.70
C ARG A 358 -7.99 -24.65 -1.32
N PHE A 359 -8.61 -23.78 -0.51
CA PHE A 359 -9.08 -24.15 0.83
C PHE A 359 -10.04 -25.35 0.78
N VAL A 360 -9.84 -26.35 1.66
CA VAL A 360 -10.70 -27.53 1.80
C VAL A 360 -11.40 -27.45 3.16
N GLY A 361 -12.68 -27.12 3.15
CA GLY A 361 -13.49 -26.96 4.36
C GLY A 361 -14.64 -25.96 4.16
N THR A 362 -15.43 -25.73 5.21
CA THR A 362 -16.49 -24.72 5.22
C THR A 362 -15.94 -23.41 5.81
N VAL A 363 -16.15 -22.30 5.11
CA VAL A 363 -15.85 -20.94 5.60
C VAL A 363 -17.18 -20.25 5.89
N TYR A 364 -17.31 -19.69 7.08
CA TYR A 364 -18.45 -18.85 7.46
C TYR A 364 -18.04 -17.39 7.31
N VAL A 365 -18.88 -16.60 6.64
CA VAL A 365 -18.68 -15.17 6.42
C VAL A 365 -19.97 -14.48 6.80
N ASP A 366 -19.87 -13.41 7.58
CA ASP A 366 -21.02 -12.68 8.09
C ASP A 366 -20.71 -11.17 8.12
N ASP A 367 -21.74 -10.34 8.18
CA ASP A 367 -21.68 -8.88 8.37
C ASP A 367 -20.76 -8.10 7.41
N PHE A 368 -21.21 -7.88 6.17
CA PHE A 368 -20.58 -6.90 5.27
C PHE A 368 -21.11 -5.49 5.53
N THR A 369 -20.29 -4.63 6.11
CA THR A 369 -20.61 -3.20 6.30
C THR A 369 -19.81 -2.31 5.35
N PHE A 370 -20.52 -1.43 4.62
CA PHE A 370 -19.92 -0.34 3.85
C PHE A 370 -20.34 1.00 4.47
N THR A 371 -19.37 1.80 4.93
CA THR A 371 -19.65 3.09 5.56
C THR A 371 -19.07 4.22 4.72
N ALA A 372 -19.95 5.01 4.08
CA ALA A 372 -19.54 6.25 3.44
C ALA A 372 -19.23 7.31 4.52
N ARG A 373 -18.00 7.82 4.57
CA ARG A 373 -17.65 8.94 5.46
C ARG A 373 -18.06 10.26 4.80
N SER A 374 -19.12 10.88 5.30
CA SER A 374 -19.65 12.16 4.79
C SER A 374 -18.78 13.39 5.09
N ASN A 375 -17.74 13.24 5.92
CA ASN A 375 -16.88 14.34 6.36
C ASN A 375 -15.47 14.28 5.76
N TYR A 376 -15.32 13.63 4.61
CA TYR A 376 -14.06 13.59 3.86
C TYR A 376 -13.83 14.94 3.14
N ASN A 377 -12.94 15.78 3.69
CA ASN A 377 -12.54 17.05 3.07
C ASN A 377 -11.38 16.80 2.08
N PRO A 378 -11.51 17.08 0.77
CA PRO A 378 -10.44 16.93 -0.22
C PRO A 378 -9.15 17.69 0.10
N GLU A 379 -9.21 18.71 0.96
CA GLU A 379 -8.03 19.45 1.42
C GLU A 379 -7.13 18.64 2.38
N GLU A 380 -7.56 17.51 2.94
CA GLU A 380 -6.74 16.66 3.83
C GLU A 380 -5.75 15.73 3.09
N VAL A 381 -5.85 15.60 1.75
CA VAL A 381 -5.13 14.56 1.00
C VAL A 381 -4.01 15.08 0.10
N THR A 382 -3.90 16.38 -0.10
CA THR A 382 -2.68 16.98 -0.66
C THR A 382 -1.70 17.39 0.43
N TYR A 383 -2.21 17.78 1.60
CA TYR A 383 -1.50 18.06 2.85
C TYR A 383 -2.50 17.81 3.97
N VAL A 384 -2.13 17.14 5.07
CA VAL A 384 -3.00 17.29 6.26
C VAL A 384 -2.82 18.73 6.75
N SER A 385 -3.89 19.53 6.67
CA SER A 385 -3.80 20.95 7.03
C SER A 385 -3.25 21.12 8.44
N SER A 386 -2.52 22.22 8.69
CA SER A 386 -1.96 22.50 10.02
C SER A 386 -3.03 22.53 11.11
N ALA A 387 -4.27 22.91 10.78
CA ALA A 387 -5.42 22.84 11.66
C ALA A 387 -5.81 21.39 12.02
N ALA A 388 -5.93 20.50 11.02
CA ALA A 388 -6.24 19.09 11.25
C ALA A 388 -5.11 18.36 12.00
N ILE A 389 -3.84 18.75 11.78
CA ILE A 389 -2.71 18.30 12.60
C ILE A 389 -2.88 18.76 14.06
N ALA A 390 -3.17 20.04 14.28
CA ALA A 390 -3.35 20.59 15.62
C ALA A 390 -4.52 19.94 16.37
N ASP A 391 -5.65 19.70 15.70
CA ASP A 391 -6.82 19.04 16.29
C ASP A 391 -6.50 17.60 16.70
N ARG A 392 -5.78 16.84 15.85
CA ARG A 392 -5.33 15.48 16.18
C ARG A 392 -4.32 15.47 17.32
N ILE A 393 -3.39 16.43 17.36
CA ILE A 393 -2.46 16.59 18.49
C ILE A 393 -3.26 16.84 19.78
N ASN A 394 -4.21 17.77 19.76
CA ASN A 394 -5.09 18.03 20.91
C ASN A 394 -5.86 16.77 21.34
N ALA A 395 -6.38 15.99 20.39
CA ALA A 395 -7.15 14.79 20.68
C ALA A 395 -6.32 13.61 21.20
N HIS A 396 -5.05 13.47 20.78
CA HIS A 396 -4.28 12.26 21.01
C HIS A 396 -3.05 12.43 21.91
N ARG A 397 -2.61 13.67 22.13
CA ARG A 397 -1.40 14.01 22.89
C ARG A 397 -1.68 14.87 24.11
N LYS A 398 -2.92 15.34 24.26
CA LYS A 398 -3.38 16.13 25.40
C LYS A 398 -4.58 15.48 26.06
N GLY A 399 -4.81 15.88 27.30
CA GLY A 399 -5.97 15.49 28.10
C GLY A 399 -6.31 16.55 29.13
N ASN A 400 -7.42 16.34 29.84
CA ASN A 400 -7.81 17.23 30.93
C ASN A 400 -7.10 16.82 32.22
N LEU A 401 -6.34 17.75 32.77
CA LEU A 401 -5.66 17.61 34.05
C LEU A 401 -6.36 18.51 35.06
N THR A 402 -7.01 17.90 36.05
CA THR A 402 -7.71 18.58 37.13
C THR A 402 -6.90 18.55 38.41
N PHE A 403 -6.59 19.72 38.93
CA PHE A 403 -5.99 19.92 40.25
C PHE A 403 -7.10 20.10 41.27
N ASN A 404 -7.15 19.23 42.28
CA ASN A 404 -8.09 19.28 43.38
C ASN A 404 -7.36 19.73 44.66
N PHE A 405 -7.55 20.97 45.07
CA PHE A 405 -6.89 21.56 46.23
C PHE A 405 -7.76 21.38 47.47
N VAL A 406 -7.21 20.74 48.50
CA VAL A 406 -7.90 20.49 49.77
C VAL A 406 -7.07 21.01 50.95
N ASN A 407 -7.74 21.40 52.03
CA ASN A 407 -7.10 21.72 53.29
C ASN A 407 -6.54 20.43 53.92
N GLY A 408 -5.25 20.41 54.25
CA GLY A 408 -4.59 19.22 54.76
C GLY A 408 -5.00 18.77 56.16
N THR A 409 -5.68 19.63 56.92
CA THR A 409 -6.20 19.31 58.25
C THR A 409 -7.67 18.86 58.20
N THR A 410 -8.51 19.52 57.41
CA THR A 410 -9.96 19.26 57.39
C THR A 410 -10.41 18.38 56.23
N GLY A 411 -9.57 18.19 55.21
CA GLY A 411 -9.90 17.51 53.96
C GLY A 411 -10.91 18.26 53.08
N GLN A 412 -11.36 19.45 53.49
CA GLN A 412 -12.36 20.22 52.76
C GLN A 412 -11.74 20.94 51.54
N PRO A 413 -12.49 21.14 50.45
CA PRO A 413 -12.02 21.88 49.29
C PRO A 413 -11.61 23.32 49.63
N ILE A 414 -10.56 23.80 48.99
CA ILE A 414 -10.13 25.20 49.11
C ILE A 414 -11.09 26.08 48.30
N THR A 415 -11.87 26.93 48.96
CA THR A 415 -12.86 27.81 48.29
C THR A 415 -12.40 29.24 48.10
N GLN A 416 -11.27 29.61 48.72
CA GLN A 416 -10.68 30.95 48.57
C GLN A 416 -9.94 31.08 47.23
N PRO A 417 -9.95 32.28 46.61
CA PRO A 417 -9.24 32.52 45.36
C PRO A 417 -7.73 32.29 45.52
N VAL A 418 -7.11 31.66 44.53
CA VAL A 418 -5.65 31.49 44.46
C VAL A 418 -5.03 32.63 43.69
N THR A 419 -4.05 33.30 44.29
CA THR A 419 -3.34 34.46 43.74
C THR A 419 -2.67 34.10 42.42
N ARG A 420 -2.03 32.93 42.36
CA ARG A 420 -1.36 32.43 41.16
C ARG A 420 -1.38 30.90 41.09
N LEU A 421 -1.58 30.36 39.90
CA LEU A 421 -1.36 28.94 39.59
C LEU A 421 -0.48 28.86 38.34
N GLU A 422 0.70 28.27 38.48
CA GLU A 422 1.57 27.92 37.37
C GLU A 422 1.64 26.40 37.21
N VAL A 423 1.50 25.92 35.97
CA VAL A 423 1.62 24.51 35.62
C VAL A 423 2.46 24.40 34.36
N ARG A 424 3.62 23.76 34.47
CA ARG A 424 4.62 23.67 33.40
C ARG A 424 4.99 22.22 33.14
N LEU A 425 4.89 21.80 31.87
CA LEU A 425 5.39 20.52 31.42
C LEU A 425 6.92 20.50 31.59
N ALA A 426 7.39 19.65 32.48
CA ALA A 426 8.80 19.41 32.73
C ALA A 426 9.37 18.46 31.68
N ARG A 427 8.63 17.38 31.35
CA ARG A 427 9.00 16.39 30.35
C ARG A 427 7.76 15.81 29.68
N HIS A 428 7.80 15.68 28.36
CA HIS A 428 6.72 15.03 27.61
C HIS A 428 6.72 13.51 27.85
N ASP A 429 5.53 12.91 27.95
CA ASP A 429 5.35 11.44 27.93
C ASP A 429 5.71 10.82 26.58
N PHE A 430 5.62 11.62 25.50
CA PHE A 430 5.96 11.20 24.16
C PHE A 430 7.48 11.24 23.96
N PRO A 431 8.13 10.13 23.58
CA PRO A 431 9.56 10.09 23.28
C PRO A 431 9.85 10.86 21.99
N PHE A 432 10.49 12.00 22.13
CA PHE A 432 11.21 12.68 21.06
C PHE A 432 12.70 12.51 21.30
N GLY A 433 13.33 11.63 20.53
CA GLY A 433 14.70 11.23 20.78
C GLY A 433 15.65 11.43 19.63
N THR A 434 16.90 11.06 19.87
CA THR A 434 17.95 11.07 18.86
C THR A 434 18.91 9.90 19.03
N ALA A 435 19.52 9.45 17.93
CA ALA A 435 20.66 8.55 17.98
C ALA A 435 21.90 9.28 18.49
N MET A 436 22.65 8.61 19.37
CA MET A 436 23.85 9.18 19.99
C MET A 436 24.98 8.16 20.07
N GLU A 437 26.20 8.64 19.81
CA GLU A 437 27.43 7.87 19.99
C GLU A 437 28.50 8.73 20.69
N TRP A 438 28.77 8.46 21.97
CA TRP A 438 29.65 9.30 22.79
C TRP A 438 31.10 9.28 22.34
N GLU A 439 31.58 8.11 21.93
CA GLU A 439 32.97 7.88 21.59
C GLU A 439 33.35 8.51 20.24
N SER A 440 32.38 8.70 19.34
CA SER A 440 32.61 9.34 18.04
C SER A 440 32.70 10.87 18.13
N VAL A 441 32.20 11.47 19.22
CA VAL A 441 32.23 12.92 19.43
C VAL A 441 33.59 13.35 20.00
N PRO A 442 34.31 14.31 19.35
CA PRO A 442 35.55 14.88 19.88
C PRO A 442 35.39 15.43 21.29
N THR A 443 36.41 15.22 22.13
CA THR A 443 36.36 15.55 23.57
C THR A 443 35.95 17.01 23.82
N GLU A 444 36.46 17.94 23.03
CA GLU A 444 36.18 19.38 23.09
C GLU A 444 34.74 19.76 22.70
N LYS A 445 34.04 18.90 21.94
CA LYS A 445 32.64 19.09 21.55
C LYS A 445 31.66 18.29 22.41
N ARG A 446 32.14 17.35 23.23
CA ARG A 446 31.29 16.42 23.99
C ARG A 446 30.32 17.12 24.93
N SER A 447 30.79 18.08 25.73
CA SER A 447 29.91 18.83 26.63
C SER A 447 28.84 19.60 25.86
N TRP A 448 29.21 20.27 24.75
CA TRP A 448 28.25 20.94 23.88
C TRP A 448 27.21 19.97 23.31
N TYR A 449 27.66 18.83 22.78
CA TYR A 449 26.79 17.80 22.19
C TYR A 449 25.76 17.32 23.21
N LEU A 450 26.19 17.02 24.44
CA LEU A 450 25.29 16.56 25.51
C LEU A 450 24.30 17.63 25.97
N GLU A 451 24.74 18.90 26.09
CA GLU A 451 23.81 20.00 26.40
C GLU A 451 22.79 20.22 25.28
N ARG A 452 23.18 20.08 24.00
CA ARG A 452 22.23 20.18 22.88
C ARG A 452 21.26 19.01 22.85
N ALA A 453 21.71 17.79 23.18
CA ALA A 453 20.84 16.64 23.30
C ALA A 453 19.75 16.88 24.36
N LYS A 454 20.13 17.34 25.56
CA LYS A 454 19.19 17.67 26.66
C LYS A 454 18.23 18.81 26.33
N TYR A 455 18.64 19.74 25.48
CA TYR A 455 17.80 20.86 25.08
C TYR A 455 16.66 20.44 24.14
N HIS A 456 16.91 19.47 23.26
CA HIS A 456 15.96 19.07 22.21
C HIS A 456 15.21 17.78 22.49
N PHE A 457 15.79 16.85 23.25
CA PHE A 457 15.30 15.48 23.31
C PHE A 457 15.00 15.04 24.74
N ASN A 458 14.13 14.04 24.87
CA ASN A 458 13.82 13.33 26.12
C ASN A 458 13.97 11.82 25.97
N ALA A 459 14.56 11.36 24.86
CA ALA A 459 14.82 9.96 24.59
C ALA A 459 16.12 9.80 23.79
N LEU A 460 16.77 8.64 23.93
CA LEU A 460 17.99 8.35 23.19
C LEU A 460 18.05 6.88 22.75
N VAL A 461 18.76 6.65 21.66
CA VAL A 461 19.12 5.32 21.16
C VAL A 461 20.64 5.28 20.90
N PRO A 462 21.36 4.24 21.34
CA PRO A 462 22.75 4.05 20.93
C PRO A 462 22.83 3.81 19.43
N GLU A 463 23.56 4.65 18.69
CA GLU A 463 23.65 4.53 17.23
C GLU A 463 24.38 3.24 16.79
N TRP A 464 25.53 2.96 17.41
CA TRP A 464 26.40 1.85 17.03
C TRP A 464 26.75 0.95 18.22
N SER A 465 26.85 1.52 19.42
CA SER A 465 27.31 0.83 20.64
C SER A 465 26.55 -0.43 21.06
N PHE A 466 25.32 -0.67 20.57
CA PHE A 466 24.55 -1.90 20.86
C PHE A 466 24.54 -2.94 19.70
N LYS A 467 25.03 -2.58 18.51
CA LYS A 467 25.12 -3.49 17.35
C LYS A 467 26.11 -4.64 17.60
N TRP A 468 25.90 -5.82 16.99
CA TRP A 468 26.67 -7.03 17.33
C TRP A 468 28.18 -6.86 17.24
N PRO A 469 28.75 -6.37 16.13
CA PRO A 469 30.20 -6.20 16.02
C PRO A 469 30.77 -5.19 17.04
N SER A 470 29.94 -4.28 17.55
CA SER A 470 30.35 -3.32 18.58
C SER A 470 30.33 -3.92 19.97
N VAL A 471 29.26 -4.63 20.33
CA VAL A 471 29.08 -5.25 21.64
C VAL A 471 30.03 -6.43 21.84
N GLU A 472 30.23 -7.25 20.82
CA GLU A 472 31.01 -8.48 20.87
C GLU A 472 31.97 -8.59 19.68
N PRO A 473 32.99 -7.71 19.59
CA PRO A 473 33.92 -7.67 18.45
C PRO A 473 34.67 -8.99 18.24
N SER A 474 34.85 -9.78 19.30
CA SER A 474 35.31 -11.16 19.25
C SER A 474 34.50 -12.00 20.24
N LYS A 475 34.38 -13.31 19.95
CA LYS A 475 33.57 -14.25 20.73
C LYS A 475 33.86 -14.13 22.23
N ASN A 476 32.80 -13.91 23.03
CA ASN A 476 32.83 -13.73 24.48
C ASN A 476 33.59 -12.49 25.01
N ASN A 477 33.93 -11.52 24.17
CA ASN A 477 34.62 -10.30 24.58
C ASN A 477 33.67 -9.10 24.66
N THR A 478 32.82 -9.05 25.69
CA THR A 478 31.76 -8.04 25.84
C THR A 478 31.95 -7.06 27.00
N ALA A 479 32.75 -7.41 28.01
CA ALA A 479 32.78 -6.70 29.30
C ALA A 479 33.11 -5.20 29.18
N TYR A 480 34.13 -4.85 28.39
CA TYR A 480 34.49 -3.45 28.16
C TYR A 480 33.35 -2.66 27.49
N ARG A 481 32.75 -3.24 26.45
CA ARG A 481 31.69 -2.61 25.65
C ARG A 481 30.39 -2.46 26.44
N TYR A 482 30.05 -3.42 27.30
CA TYR A 482 28.97 -3.27 28.27
C TYR A 482 29.22 -2.13 29.26
N GLY A 483 30.44 -2.03 29.80
CA GLY A 483 30.81 -0.91 30.67
C GLY A 483 30.56 0.45 30.02
N LYS A 484 31.00 0.60 28.75
CA LYS A 484 30.79 1.82 27.96
C LYS A 484 29.32 2.10 27.67
N LEU A 485 28.56 1.11 27.21
CA LEU A 485 27.13 1.29 26.96
C LEU A 485 26.35 1.67 28.23
N MET A 486 26.72 1.10 29.37
CA MET A 486 26.12 1.44 30.66
C MET A 486 26.50 2.86 31.11
N SER A 487 27.77 3.23 31.06
CA SER A 487 28.23 4.55 31.52
C SER A 487 27.82 5.68 30.60
N ASP A 488 27.98 5.46 29.29
CA ASP A 488 27.79 6.49 28.29
C ASP A 488 26.30 6.64 28.06
N HIS A 489 25.57 5.58 27.71
CA HIS A 489 24.15 5.66 27.31
C HIS A 489 23.16 5.50 28.46
N VAL A 490 23.17 4.36 29.15
CA VAL A 490 22.12 4.02 30.13
C VAL A 490 22.15 4.97 31.33
N GLN A 491 23.34 5.24 31.89
CA GLN A 491 23.49 6.14 33.04
C GLN A 491 23.18 7.58 32.67
N PHE A 492 23.66 8.07 31.53
CA PHE A 492 23.28 9.41 31.06
C PHE A 492 21.77 9.55 30.90
N ALA A 493 21.10 8.53 30.36
CA ALA A 493 19.66 8.59 30.21
C ALA A 493 18.97 8.69 31.57
N ALA A 494 19.38 7.85 32.53
CA ALA A 494 18.85 7.87 33.89
C ALA A 494 19.08 9.23 34.58
N ASP A 495 20.30 9.77 34.50
CA ASP A 495 20.70 11.03 35.15
C ASP A 495 19.95 12.25 34.61
N ASN A 496 19.47 12.19 33.36
CA ASN A 496 18.82 13.30 32.68
C ASN A 496 17.33 13.07 32.43
N ASP A 497 16.73 12.04 33.04
CA ASP A 497 15.31 11.68 32.87
C ASP A 497 14.95 11.43 31.39
N PHE A 498 15.86 10.80 30.63
CA PHE A 498 15.63 10.36 29.26
C PHE A 498 15.07 8.94 29.22
N VAL A 499 14.22 8.68 28.22
CA VAL A 499 13.83 7.32 27.85
C VAL A 499 14.98 6.69 27.05
N MET A 500 15.56 5.60 27.55
CA MET A 500 16.37 4.70 26.74
C MET A 500 15.45 4.00 25.74
N ALA A 501 15.38 4.53 24.52
CA ALA A 501 14.33 4.18 23.57
C ALA A 501 14.43 2.71 23.15
N ARG A 502 15.57 2.31 22.60
CA ARG A 502 15.72 1.02 21.89
C ARG A 502 17.08 0.38 22.10
N GLY A 503 17.09 -0.92 22.35
CA GLY A 503 18.26 -1.76 22.13
C GLY A 503 18.39 -2.01 20.62
N HIS A 504 19.15 -1.16 19.94
CA HIS A 504 19.30 -1.17 18.48
C HIS A 504 20.70 -1.68 18.06
N THR A 505 20.84 -2.89 17.55
CA THR A 505 19.83 -3.95 17.35
C THR A 505 20.40 -5.30 17.80
N LEU A 506 19.53 -6.27 18.09
CA LEU A 506 19.95 -7.62 18.41
C LEU A 506 20.56 -8.32 17.19
N GLU A 507 19.88 -8.26 16.03
CA GLU A 507 20.44 -8.69 14.74
C GLU A 507 20.24 -7.62 13.66
N TRP A 508 21.26 -7.47 12.82
CA TRP A 508 21.19 -6.71 11.58
C TRP A 508 21.75 -7.57 10.46
N LEU A 509 20.97 -7.80 9.41
CA LEU A 509 21.31 -8.81 8.41
C LEU A 509 22.33 -8.34 7.35
N ILE A 510 22.60 -7.05 7.28
CA ILE A 510 23.54 -6.45 6.32
C ILE A 510 24.93 -7.09 6.31
N PRO A 511 25.68 -7.05 5.19
CA PRO A 511 27.06 -7.51 5.14
C PRO A 511 28.07 -6.42 5.58
N SER A 512 27.87 -5.17 5.20
CA SER A 512 28.84 -4.07 5.38
C SER A 512 28.29 -3.06 6.39
N PRO A 513 29.08 -2.39 7.25
CA PRO A 513 30.54 -2.31 7.21
C PRO A 513 31.30 -3.40 7.99
N SER A 514 30.64 -4.21 8.81
CA SER A 514 31.36 -5.19 9.67
C SER A 514 30.61 -6.47 10.00
N PHE A 515 29.38 -6.65 9.54
CA PHE A 515 28.55 -7.79 9.91
C PHE A 515 28.87 -9.06 9.10
N GLY A 516 29.28 -8.91 7.84
CA GLY A 516 29.64 -10.00 6.93
C GLY A 516 30.93 -10.72 7.33
N ASP A 517 31.94 -9.95 7.72
CA ASP A 517 33.23 -10.47 8.20
C ASP A 517 33.24 -10.76 9.71
N HIS A 518 32.13 -10.55 10.39
CA HIS A 518 32.01 -10.82 11.82
C HIS A 518 32.13 -12.32 12.08
N TRP A 519 32.86 -12.71 13.14
CA TRP A 519 33.13 -14.11 13.48
C TRP A 519 31.87 -14.97 13.59
N SER A 520 30.71 -14.38 13.92
CA SER A 520 29.45 -15.11 14.03
C SER A 520 28.95 -15.69 12.70
N ARG A 521 29.41 -15.17 11.55
CA ARG A 521 29.02 -15.65 10.20
C ARG A 521 30.05 -16.57 9.54
N LEU A 522 31.26 -16.67 10.11
CA LEU A 522 32.38 -17.39 9.48
C LEU A 522 32.35 -18.91 9.71
N ASP A 523 31.64 -19.38 10.73
CA ASP A 523 31.57 -20.80 11.09
C ASP A 523 30.40 -21.56 10.40
N GLY A 524 29.70 -20.91 9.46
CA GLY A 524 28.57 -21.49 8.72
C GLY A 524 27.20 -21.40 9.41
N CYS A 525 26.17 -21.90 8.73
CA CYS A 525 24.76 -21.68 9.07
C CYS A 525 24.34 -22.20 10.47
N ASP A 526 24.72 -23.44 10.81
CA ASP A 526 24.32 -24.05 12.09
C ASP A 526 24.96 -23.34 13.30
N ALA A 527 26.22 -22.96 13.14
CA ALA A 527 26.94 -22.20 14.14
C ALA A 527 26.33 -20.81 14.32
N TYR A 528 26.04 -20.10 13.21
CA TYR A 528 25.41 -18.79 13.26
C TYR A 528 24.07 -18.80 14.01
N ARG A 529 23.19 -19.77 13.74
CA ARG A 529 21.91 -19.89 14.46
C ARG A 529 22.12 -20.02 15.97
N THR A 530 23.07 -20.86 16.38
CA THR A 530 23.41 -21.07 17.79
C THR A 530 23.99 -19.80 18.43
N TYR A 531 24.84 -19.09 17.70
CA TYR A 531 25.43 -17.82 18.15
C TYR A 531 24.38 -16.73 18.30
N LEU A 532 23.44 -16.64 17.35
CA LEU A 532 22.36 -15.66 17.39
C LEU A 532 21.40 -15.92 18.54
N GLU A 533 21.02 -17.18 18.79
CA GLU A 533 20.24 -17.55 19.98
C GLU A 533 20.95 -17.11 21.26
N THR A 534 22.23 -17.47 21.38
CA THR A 534 23.03 -17.15 22.56
C THR A 534 23.11 -15.64 22.78
N ARG A 535 23.35 -14.88 21.72
CA ARG A 535 23.37 -13.41 21.77
C ARG A 535 22.03 -12.85 22.21
N ILE A 536 20.94 -13.19 21.53
CA ILE A 536 19.62 -12.60 21.82
C ILE A 536 19.26 -12.81 23.28
N ARG A 537 19.41 -14.03 23.80
CA ARG A 537 19.13 -14.33 25.21
C ARG A 537 20.05 -13.56 26.14
N ARG A 538 21.36 -13.51 25.84
CA ARG A 538 22.36 -12.80 26.65
C ARG A 538 22.05 -11.31 26.75
N GLU A 539 21.86 -10.63 25.62
CA GLU A 539 21.65 -9.17 25.61
C GLU A 539 20.34 -8.78 26.27
N VAL A 540 19.24 -9.46 25.95
CA VAL A 540 17.93 -9.16 26.55
C VAL A 540 17.95 -9.40 28.07
N THR A 541 18.68 -10.43 28.52
CA THR A 541 18.87 -10.68 29.97
C THR A 541 19.70 -9.58 30.62
N ASN A 542 20.85 -9.22 30.03
CA ASN A 542 21.78 -8.25 30.61
C ASN A 542 21.20 -6.84 30.68
N PHE A 543 20.39 -6.45 29.70
CA PHE A 543 19.78 -5.13 29.60
C PHE A 543 18.28 -5.13 29.95
N LYS A 544 17.82 -6.16 30.67
CA LYS A 544 16.44 -6.26 31.15
C LYS A 544 15.99 -4.98 31.87
N GLY A 545 14.87 -4.42 31.41
CA GLY A 545 14.31 -3.17 31.95
C GLY A 545 15.16 -1.90 31.71
N LYS A 546 16.24 -1.97 30.92
CA LYS A 546 17.08 -0.80 30.59
C LYS A 546 16.63 -0.10 29.31
N PHE A 547 16.14 -0.84 28.32
CA PHE A 547 15.57 -0.29 27.09
C PHE A 547 14.05 -0.38 27.11
N ASN A 548 13.37 0.62 26.56
CA ASN A 548 11.92 0.62 26.42
C ASN A 548 11.43 -0.40 25.38
N SER A 549 12.23 -0.68 24.35
CA SER A 549 12.01 -1.78 23.41
C SER A 549 13.32 -2.31 22.83
N TYR A 550 13.28 -3.45 22.14
CA TYR A 550 14.40 -3.98 21.35
C TYR A 550 14.02 -4.06 19.89
N ASP A 551 14.95 -3.71 19.01
CA ASP A 551 14.88 -4.18 17.63
C ASP A 551 15.45 -5.58 17.63
N VAL A 552 14.60 -6.58 17.42
CA VAL A 552 15.06 -7.96 17.39
C VAL A 552 15.80 -8.22 16.07
N PHE A 553 15.20 -7.74 14.98
CA PHE A 553 15.82 -7.73 13.67
C PHE A 553 15.70 -6.33 13.05
N ASN A 554 16.74 -5.96 12.32
CA ASN A 554 16.80 -4.76 11.51
C ASN A 554 16.97 -5.11 10.03
N GLU A 555 16.22 -4.43 9.16
CA GLU A 555 16.36 -4.45 7.68
C GLU A 555 16.25 -5.85 7.08
N ILE A 556 15.15 -6.54 7.42
CA ILE A 556 14.92 -7.90 6.94
C ILE A 556 14.43 -7.93 5.49
N ILE A 557 13.95 -6.82 4.95
CA ILE A 557 13.39 -6.76 3.61
C ILE A 557 14.49 -6.70 2.55
N HIS A 558 15.62 -6.05 2.86
CA HIS A 558 16.62 -5.68 1.85
C HIS A 558 17.91 -6.50 1.90
N ASP A 559 18.36 -6.93 3.10
CA ASP A 559 19.76 -7.36 3.27
C ASP A 559 19.94 -8.73 3.94
N ARG A 560 19.07 -9.69 3.62
CA ARG A 560 19.02 -11.00 4.31
C ARG A 560 19.62 -12.18 3.55
N ASP A 561 20.37 -11.93 2.48
CA ASP A 561 20.94 -12.96 1.60
C ASP A 561 21.67 -14.07 2.36
N PHE A 562 22.43 -13.73 3.41
CA PHE A 562 23.17 -14.72 4.19
C PHE A 562 22.25 -15.77 4.82
N VAL A 563 21.16 -15.34 5.47
CA VAL A 563 20.23 -16.26 6.15
C VAL A 563 19.28 -16.95 5.16
N GLU A 564 18.99 -16.35 4.00
CA GLU A 564 18.26 -17.01 2.92
C GLU A 564 19.07 -18.12 2.25
N ASN A 565 20.39 -17.94 2.12
CA ASN A 565 21.30 -18.95 1.58
C ASN A 565 21.55 -20.13 2.55
N CYS A 566 21.13 -20.01 3.81
CA CYS A 566 21.16 -21.09 4.78
C CYS A 566 19.91 -21.98 4.65
N PRO A 567 20.05 -23.27 4.26
CA PRO A 567 18.89 -24.14 4.00
C PRO A 567 17.92 -24.22 5.18
N GLY A 568 16.67 -23.83 4.95
CA GLY A 568 15.59 -23.88 5.95
C GLY A 568 15.67 -22.85 7.07
N MET A 569 16.63 -21.92 7.03
CA MET A 569 16.81 -20.92 8.09
C MET A 569 15.78 -19.78 7.99
N TRP A 570 15.48 -19.30 6.78
CA TRP A 570 14.51 -18.24 6.57
C TRP A 570 13.10 -18.79 6.23
N PRO A 571 12.01 -18.25 6.82
CA PRO A 571 11.92 -17.19 7.83
C PRO A 571 11.98 -17.69 9.29
N ALA A 572 12.28 -18.97 9.53
CA ALA A 572 12.24 -19.56 10.88
C ALA A 572 13.10 -18.80 11.91
N ILE A 573 14.30 -18.35 11.53
CA ILE A 573 15.21 -17.60 12.39
C ILE A 573 14.62 -16.26 12.87
N LEU A 574 13.79 -15.60 12.05
CA LEU A 574 13.07 -14.39 12.44
C LEU A 574 12.12 -14.71 13.60
N TYR A 575 11.32 -15.76 13.47
CA TYR A 575 10.32 -16.13 14.48
C TYR A 575 10.98 -16.58 15.78
N ASP A 576 12.04 -17.37 15.66
CA ASP A 576 12.77 -17.89 16.81
C ASP A 576 13.51 -16.78 17.55
N GLY A 577 14.09 -15.80 16.86
CA GLY A 577 14.73 -14.66 17.51
C GLY A 577 13.79 -13.87 18.41
N PHE A 578 12.54 -13.64 17.97
CA PHE A 578 11.53 -12.99 18.82
C PHE A 578 11.13 -13.87 20.01
N ARG A 579 11.00 -15.19 19.82
CA ARG A 579 10.72 -16.13 20.93
C ARG A 579 11.85 -16.15 21.95
N TRP A 580 13.10 -16.24 21.51
CA TRP A 580 14.28 -16.21 22.38
C TRP A 580 14.37 -14.92 23.19
N ALA A 581 14.06 -13.78 22.56
CA ALA A 581 14.02 -12.48 23.24
C ALA A 581 12.91 -12.46 24.30
N HIS A 582 11.70 -12.91 23.96
CA HIS A 582 10.58 -12.96 24.91
C HIS A 582 10.82 -13.94 26.07
N GLU A 583 11.45 -15.08 25.81
CA GLU A 583 11.83 -16.03 26.86
C GLU A 583 12.85 -15.44 27.84
N ALA A 584 13.78 -14.61 27.35
CA ALA A 584 14.76 -13.92 28.19
C ALA A 584 14.11 -12.79 29.02
N ASP A 585 13.19 -12.03 28.42
CA ASP A 585 12.40 -11.03 29.13
C ASP A 585 10.96 -10.95 28.58
N PRO A 586 9.98 -11.58 29.26
CA PRO A 586 8.58 -11.54 28.83
C PRO A 586 7.95 -10.14 28.88
N THR A 587 8.60 -9.20 29.57
CA THR A 587 8.13 -7.81 29.71
C THR A 587 8.74 -6.86 28.68
N ALA A 588 9.76 -7.32 27.94
CA ALA A 588 10.39 -6.53 26.90
C ALA A 588 9.42 -6.31 25.73
N ARG A 589 9.40 -5.08 25.22
CA ARG A 589 8.70 -4.77 23.97
C ARG A 589 9.60 -5.10 22.80
N LEU A 590 9.13 -5.98 21.91
CA LEU A 590 9.91 -6.49 20.79
C LEU A 590 9.42 -5.88 19.47
N CYS A 591 10.31 -5.21 18.76
CA CYS A 591 10.02 -4.55 17.48
C CYS A 591 10.78 -5.19 16.32
N LEU A 592 10.19 -5.11 15.13
CA LEU A 592 10.85 -5.31 13.85
C LEU A 592 11.08 -3.94 13.20
N ASN A 593 12.30 -3.61 12.78
CA ASN A 593 12.65 -2.28 12.26
C ASN A 593 13.13 -2.34 10.81
N ASP A 594 12.63 -1.44 9.96
CA ASP A 594 12.99 -1.43 8.54
C ASP A 594 12.84 -0.04 7.88
N TYR A 595 13.53 0.18 6.76
CA TYR A 595 13.35 1.36 5.91
C TYR A 595 12.38 1.09 4.75
N GLY A 596 12.10 2.13 3.94
CA GLY A 596 11.23 2.02 2.77
C GLY A 596 9.74 1.87 3.07
N LEU A 597 9.35 1.62 4.32
CA LEU A 597 7.96 1.35 4.72
C LEU A 597 6.98 2.50 4.45
N ILE A 598 7.42 3.75 4.53
CA ILE A 598 6.55 4.93 4.29
C ILE A 598 7.02 5.79 3.12
N THR A 599 8.19 5.48 2.57
CA THR A 599 8.84 6.22 1.47
C THR A 599 8.86 5.43 0.16
N GLY A 600 8.59 4.13 0.20
CA GLY A 600 8.47 3.24 -0.95
C GLY A 600 7.34 2.21 -0.76
N ASP A 601 7.50 1.04 -1.39
CA ASP A 601 6.48 -0.03 -1.45
C ASP A 601 6.87 -1.27 -0.64
N ASP A 602 7.69 -1.10 0.40
CA ASP A 602 8.14 -2.20 1.27
C ASP A 602 7.13 -2.55 2.39
N TRP A 603 6.09 -1.71 2.56
CA TRP A 603 5.09 -1.91 3.62
C TRP A 603 4.26 -3.19 3.44
N GLN A 604 4.00 -3.64 2.21
CA GLN A 604 3.29 -4.90 1.96
C GLN A 604 4.14 -6.11 2.38
N ALA A 605 5.46 -6.05 2.17
CA ALA A 605 6.38 -7.08 2.63
C ALA A 605 6.41 -7.13 4.16
N MET A 606 6.47 -5.97 4.82
CA MET A 606 6.38 -5.86 6.27
C MET A 606 5.06 -6.46 6.81
N ILE A 607 3.92 -6.13 6.20
CA ILE A 607 2.62 -6.72 6.54
C ILE A 607 2.65 -8.25 6.40
N THR A 608 3.26 -8.77 5.34
CA THR A 608 3.38 -10.20 5.09
C THR A 608 4.17 -10.90 6.20
N TYR A 609 5.34 -10.38 6.57
CA TYR A 609 6.17 -10.96 7.63
C TYR A 609 5.49 -10.91 8.99
N VAL A 610 4.98 -9.74 9.37
CA VAL A 610 4.33 -9.55 10.67
C VAL A 610 3.05 -10.36 10.79
N SER A 611 2.24 -10.47 9.72
CA SER A 611 1.05 -11.32 9.73
C SER A 611 1.41 -12.79 9.94
N GLY A 612 2.47 -13.28 9.29
CA GLY A 612 2.98 -14.64 9.52
C GLY A 612 3.48 -14.85 10.95
N MET A 613 4.15 -13.85 11.53
CA MET A 613 4.56 -13.87 12.94
C MET A 613 3.37 -13.97 13.89
N LEU A 614 2.36 -13.11 13.70
CA LEU A 614 1.15 -13.09 14.54
C LEU A 614 0.37 -14.41 14.45
N GLN A 615 0.23 -14.99 13.26
CA GLN A 615 -0.42 -16.29 13.04
C GLN A 615 0.31 -17.44 13.77
N GLN A 616 1.63 -17.34 13.91
CA GLN A 616 2.47 -18.34 14.58
C GLN A 616 2.65 -18.06 16.09
N GLY A 617 1.88 -17.11 16.65
CA GLY A 617 1.96 -16.72 18.06
C GLY A 617 3.32 -16.13 18.46
N VAL A 618 4.05 -15.54 17.50
CA VAL A 618 5.35 -14.92 17.78
C VAL A 618 5.13 -13.62 18.56
N PRO A 619 5.86 -13.39 19.67
CA PRO A 619 5.68 -12.23 20.53
C PRO A 619 6.29 -10.97 19.89
N ILE A 620 5.52 -10.29 19.06
CA ILE A 620 5.87 -8.98 18.47
C ILE A 620 4.93 -7.90 19.01
N ASN A 621 5.48 -6.71 19.30
CA ASN A 621 4.72 -5.60 19.90
C ASN A 621 4.72 -4.33 19.05
N CYS A 622 5.67 -4.18 18.13
CA CYS A 622 5.86 -2.93 17.41
C CYS A 622 6.53 -3.10 16.04
N ILE A 623 6.29 -2.10 15.19
CA ILE A 623 6.97 -1.90 13.92
C ILE A 623 7.77 -0.60 14.01
N GLY A 624 9.08 -0.71 13.82
CA GLY A 624 9.98 0.42 13.65
C GLY A 624 10.01 0.86 12.19
N VAL A 625 9.74 2.14 11.96
CA VAL A 625 9.77 2.77 10.64
C VAL A 625 10.94 3.74 10.64
N GLN A 626 12.05 3.37 9.98
CA GLN A 626 13.27 4.18 10.00
C GLN A 626 13.03 5.60 9.47
N ALA A 627 12.22 5.74 8.42
CA ALA A 627 11.84 7.04 7.85
C ALA A 627 13.01 7.90 7.36
N TYR A 628 14.01 7.28 6.70
CA TYR A 628 14.93 8.01 5.82
C TYR A 628 14.16 8.53 4.58
N VAL A 629 13.92 9.85 4.52
CA VAL A 629 13.07 10.46 3.49
C VAL A 629 13.91 11.04 2.35
N PRO A 630 13.87 10.45 1.13
CA PRO A 630 14.49 11.02 -0.04
C PRO A 630 13.67 12.20 -0.58
N LEU A 631 14.34 13.27 -1.02
CA LEU A 631 13.68 14.37 -1.71
C LEU A 631 13.64 14.27 -3.23
N THR A 632 14.38 13.33 -3.83
CA THR A 632 14.28 13.04 -5.27
C THR A 632 12.86 12.64 -5.69
N ASN A 633 12.14 11.96 -4.80
CA ASN A 633 10.74 11.57 -4.92
C ASN A 633 9.98 11.86 -3.62
N ARG A 634 10.00 13.12 -3.17
CA ARG A 634 9.44 13.56 -1.87
C ARG A 634 8.02 13.00 -1.63
N PRO A 635 7.83 12.05 -0.70
CA PRO A 635 6.52 11.48 -0.42
C PRO A 635 5.64 12.46 0.36
N SER A 636 4.38 12.62 -0.04
CA SER A 636 3.44 13.48 0.71
C SER A 636 3.07 12.86 2.05
N THR A 637 2.67 13.69 3.02
CA THR A 637 2.15 13.19 4.31
C THR A 637 0.92 12.29 4.12
N ALA A 638 0.08 12.54 3.12
CA ALA A 638 -1.03 11.65 2.76
C ALA A 638 -0.54 10.28 2.26
N TYR A 639 0.50 10.25 1.42
CA TYR A 639 1.12 9.00 0.95
C TYR A 639 1.71 8.18 2.10
N MET A 640 2.39 8.84 3.04
CA MET A 640 2.89 8.18 4.26
C MET A 640 1.76 7.70 5.15
N ARG A 641 0.68 8.49 5.29
CA ARG A 641 -0.47 8.18 6.14
C ARG A 641 -1.11 6.85 5.76
N THR A 642 -1.39 6.63 4.48
CA THR A 642 -2.02 5.38 4.01
C THR A 642 -1.18 4.15 4.40
N ARG A 643 0.15 4.25 4.30
CA ARG A 643 1.08 3.16 4.66
C ARG A 643 1.14 2.94 6.16
N LEU A 644 1.21 4.03 6.92
CA LEU A 644 1.15 4.01 8.37
C LEU A 644 -0.17 3.40 8.89
N GLU A 645 -1.30 3.71 8.26
CA GLU A 645 -2.61 3.12 8.58
C GLU A 645 -2.66 1.62 8.25
N ALA A 646 -2.08 1.20 7.12
CA ALA A 646 -1.99 -0.21 6.76
C ALA A 646 -1.14 -1.01 7.76
N LEU A 647 0.01 -0.48 8.18
CA LEU A 647 0.84 -1.08 9.22
C LEU A 647 0.12 -1.12 10.58
N ALA A 648 -0.59 -0.04 10.94
CA ALA A 648 -1.36 0.02 12.18
C ALA A 648 -2.53 -0.98 12.21
N GLY A 649 -3.04 -1.38 11.04
CA GLY A 649 -4.07 -2.42 10.90
C GLY A 649 -3.66 -3.79 11.45
N LEU A 650 -2.36 -4.03 11.69
CA LEU A 650 -1.83 -5.23 12.34
C LEU A 650 -2.04 -5.25 13.86
N GLY A 651 -2.56 -4.16 14.44
CA GLY A 651 -2.77 -4.04 15.89
C GLY A 651 -1.49 -3.81 16.70
N LEU A 652 -0.38 -3.45 16.03
CA LEU A 652 0.90 -3.17 16.66
C LEU A 652 1.16 -1.67 16.79
N ASP A 653 1.98 -1.29 17.76
CA ASP A 653 2.44 0.09 17.89
C ASP A 653 3.48 0.42 16.80
N ILE A 654 3.51 1.68 16.34
CA ILE A 654 4.51 2.15 15.38
C ILE A 654 5.47 3.12 16.08
N VAL A 655 6.75 3.04 15.76
CA VAL A 655 7.76 4.03 16.19
C VAL A 655 8.45 4.58 14.95
N ILE A 656 8.58 5.90 14.83
CA ILE A 656 9.46 6.50 13.83
C ILE A 656 10.87 6.47 14.42
N THR A 657 11.75 5.67 13.85
CA THR A 657 12.94 5.17 14.55
C THR A 657 14.25 5.86 14.18
N GLU A 658 14.37 6.41 12.97
CA GLU A 658 15.65 6.88 12.43
C GLU A 658 15.51 8.05 11.45
N PHE A 659 14.51 8.92 11.65
CA PHE A 659 14.15 9.85 10.58
C PHE A 659 15.27 10.86 10.31
N ASN A 660 15.55 11.09 9.02
CA ASN A 660 16.43 12.10 8.47
C ASN A 660 16.00 12.43 7.03
N PHE A 661 16.51 13.52 6.48
CA PHE A 661 16.22 13.99 5.12
C PHE A 661 17.49 14.01 4.27
N TRP A 662 17.39 13.61 3.01
CA TRP A 662 18.51 13.64 2.06
C TRP A 662 18.03 13.93 0.64
N THR A 663 18.92 14.45 -0.21
CA THR A 663 18.61 14.90 -1.57
C THR A 663 19.30 14.07 -2.65
N SER A 664 20.51 13.60 -2.40
CA SER A 664 21.29 12.84 -3.39
C SER A 664 22.32 11.94 -2.69
N TRP A 665 23.02 11.11 -3.47
CA TRP A 665 24.16 10.33 -2.99
C TRP A 665 25.46 11.03 -3.38
N ALA A 666 26.35 11.24 -2.42
CA ALA A 666 27.68 11.75 -2.69
C ALA A 666 28.55 10.68 -3.38
N SER A 667 29.57 11.12 -4.12
CA SER A 667 30.56 10.21 -4.73
C SER A 667 31.35 9.38 -3.70
N SER A 668 31.38 9.82 -2.45
CA SER A 668 31.94 9.08 -1.31
C SER A 668 31.09 7.87 -0.87
N GLY A 669 29.87 7.72 -1.39
CA GLY A 669 28.96 6.61 -1.08
C GLY A 669 27.97 6.88 0.05
N ASN A 670 28.00 8.06 0.69
CA ASN A 670 27.03 8.44 1.72
C ASN A 670 25.91 9.32 1.14
N PRO A 671 24.70 9.30 1.71
CA PRO A 671 23.66 10.25 1.34
C PRO A 671 24.07 11.66 1.77
N VAL A 672 23.59 12.68 1.05
CA VAL A 672 23.87 14.08 1.33
C VAL A 672 22.59 14.91 1.32
N TRP A 673 22.55 15.91 2.19
CA TRP A 673 21.60 17.01 2.15
C TRP A 673 22.22 18.23 1.45
N GLU A 674 21.69 18.58 0.28
CA GLU A 674 22.17 19.71 -0.54
C GLU A 674 21.19 20.90 -0.60
N GLY A 675 20.03 20.78 0.06
CA GLY A 675 19.05 21.87 0.13
C GLY A 675 19.47 22.98 1.09
N THR A 676 18.75 24.10 1.04
CA THR A 676 18.96 25.23 1.94
C THR A 676 18.54 24.90 3.38
N ASP A 677 19.08 25.63 4.35
CA ASP A 677 18.64 25.56 5.75
C ASP A 677 17.12 25.74 5.92
N ALA A 678 16.53 26.65 5.13
CA ALA A 678 15.11 26.95 5.19
C ALA A 678 14.27 25.78 4.65
N GLU A 679 14.69 25.15 3.55
CA GLU A 679 14.05 23.94 3.05
C GLU A 679 14.18 22.80 4.04
N HIS A 680 15.34 22.62 4.67
CA HIS A 680 15.54 21.60 5.69
C HIS A 680 14.57 21.81 6.85
N ALA A 681 14.46 23.04 7.37
CA ALA A 681 13.52 23.39 8.43
C ALA A 681 12.06 23.13 8.04
N ALA A 682 11.68 23.47 6.80
CA ALA A 682 10.33 23.23 6.30
C ALA A 682 9.94 21.74 6.29
N LEU A 683 10.89 20.83 6.09
CA LEU A 683 10.64 19.39 6.18
C LEU A 683 10.34 18.95 7.61
N TYR A 684 11.07 19.46 8.60
CA TYR A 684 10.76 19.19 10.01
C TYR A 684 9.35 19.71 10.36
N GLU A 685 9.02 20.93 9.93
CA GLU A 685 7.71 21.55 10.14
C GLU A 685 6.56 20.84 9.42
N GLU A 686 6.84 20.08 8.37
CA GLU A 686 5.83 19.24 7.71
C GLU A 686 5.70 17.88 8.38
N TYR A 687 6.78 17.10 8.43
CA TYR A 687 6.70 15.68 8.74
C TYR A 687 6.60 15.40 10.24
N VAL A 688 7.28 16.17 11.09
CA VAL A 688 7.26 15.88 12.53
C VAL A 688 5.89 16.17 13.16
N PRO A 689 5.24 17.33 12.91
CA PRO A 689 3.88 17.54 13.38
C PRO A 689 2.90 16.49 12.84
N PHE A 690 3.07 16.08 11.58
CA PHE A 690 2.29 15.00 11.00
C PHE A 690 2.45 13.70 11.79
N TRP A 691 3.67 13.18 11.98
CA TRP A 691 3.89 11.94 12.74
C TRP A 691 3.44 12.06 14.20
N PHE A 692 3.67 13.20 14.84
CA PHE A 692 3.26 13.43 16.23
C PHE A 692 1.74 13.40 16.36
N SER A 693 0.99 13.86 15.36
CA SER A 693 -0.48 13.83 15.36
C SER A 693 -1.09 12.43 15.18
N VAL A 694 -0.33 11.42 14.76
CA VAL A 694 -0.85 10.07 14.45
C VAL A 694 -0.91 9.19 15.72
N PRO A 695 -2.08 8.66 16.11
CA PRO A 695 -2.28 8.09 17.46
C PRO A 695 -1.52 6.78 17.76
N TYR A 696 -1.26 5.97 16.74
CA TYR A 696 -0.54 4.70 16.86
C TYR A 696 0.99 4.86 16.74
N ILE A 697 1.48 6.06 16.37
CA ILE A 697 2.90 6.40 16.53
C ILE A 697 3.18 6.68 18.02
N LYS A 698 4.15 5.98 18.60
CA LYS A 698 4.50 6.02 20.03
C LYS A 698 5.82 6.72 20.35
N GLY A 699 6.59 7.11 19.34
CA GLY A 699 7.81 7.88 19.51
C GLY A 699 8.37 8.32 18.15
N ILE A 700 9.20 9.36 18.18
CA ILE A 700 9.89 9.91 17.00
C ILE A 700 11.37 10.11 17.33
N MET A 701 12.24 9.49 16.56
CA MET A 701 13.68 9.43 16.83
C MET A 701 14.46 9.96 15.63
N MET A 702 15.20 11.05 15.83
CA MET A 702 16.07 11.63 14.82
C MET A 702 17.39 10.87 14.76
N TRP A 703 17.80 10.37 13.60
CA TRP A 703 19.09 9.71 13.50
C TRP A 703 20.21 10.76 13.45
N ASN A 704 20.88 11.02 14.58
CA ASN A 704 21.91 12.05 14.77
C ASN A 704 21.51 13.50 14.45
N PHE A 705 21.59 14.37 15.46
CA PHE A 705 21.25 15.79 15.31
C PHE A 705 22.42 16.70 14.85
N TRP A 706 23.66 16.19 14.81
CA TRP A 706 24.86 16.98 14.51
C TRP A 706 25.56 16.46 13.25
N ASP A 707 25.95 17.36 12.34
CA ASP A 707 26.67 17.00 11.11
C ASP A 707 28.00 16.27 11.35
N GLY A 708 28.61 16.44 12.53
CA GLY A 708 29.85 15.74 12.88
C GLY A 708 29.65 14.27 13.31
N SER A 709 28.42 13.84 13.54
CA SER A 709 28.08 12.46 13.91
C SER A 709 26.97 11.84 13.05
N ASN A 710 26.50 12.54 12.00
CA ASN A 710 25.43 12.04 11.13
C ASN A 710 26.02 11.33 9.91
N TRP A 711 25.52 10.12 9.62
CA TRP A 711 25.90 9.35 8.44
C TRP A 711 25.43 9.97 7.12
N ILE A 712 24.39 10.80 7.15
CA ILE A 712 23.98 11.69 6.06
C ILE A 712 24.81 12.97 6.15
N THR A 713 25.62 13.20 5.12
CA THR A 713 26.46 14.40 5.02
C THR A 713 25.58 15.64 5.03
N ASN A 714 25.86 16.58 5.94
CA ASN A 714 25.08 17.82 6.12
C ASN A 714 23.60 17.58 6.55
N GLY A 715 23.24 16.38 7.00
CA GLY A 715 21.88 15.98 7.37
C GLY A 715 21.46 16.36 8.80
N GLY A 716 22.39 16.78 9.66
CA GLY A 716 22.09 17.20 11.03
C GLY A 716 21.39 18.55 11.10
N ILE A 717 20.78 18.84 12.25
CA ILE A 717 20.19 20.17 12.55
C ILE A 717 21.23 21.18 13.08
N TYR A 718 22.42 20.71 13.47
CA TYR A 718 23.58 21.53 13.79
C TYR A 718 24.73 21.28 12.81
N ARG A 719 25.42 22.35 12.42
CA ARG A 719 26.63 22.28 11.59
C ARG A 719 27.80 21.65 12.34
N LEU A 720 28.82 21.26 11.59
CA LEU A 720 30.07 20.70 12.13
C LEU A 720 30.70 21.61 13.22
N ASP A 721 30.65 22.92 13.05
CA ASP A 721 31.17 23.88 14.04
C ASP A 721 30.29 24.05 15.29
N GLY A 722 29.06 23.51 15.26
CA GLY A 722 28.07 23.57 16.32
C GLY A 722 27.08 24.74 16.20
N THR A 723 27.12 25.50 15.11
CA THR A 723 26.11 26.53 14.82
C THR A 723 24.76 25.88 14.46
N PRO A 724 23.63 26.41 14.98
CA PRO A 724 22.31 25.87 14.63
C PRO A 724 21.97 26.17 13.18
N LYS A 725 21.34 25.20 12.50
CA LYS A 725 20.59 25.44 11.27
C LYS A 725 19.19 25.91 11.59
N ALA A 726 18.45 26.43 10.61
CA ALA A 726 17.04 26.80 10.81
C ALA A 726 16.19 25.63 11.33
N SER A 727 16.53 24.38 10.97
CA SER A 727 15.88 23.18 11.48
C SER A 727 16.05 22.97 12.99
N ALA A 728 17.21 23.33 13.57
CA ALA A 728 17.39 23.27 15.02
C ALA A 728 16.50 24.29 15.76
N LEU A 729 16.26 25.46 15.16
CA LEU A 729 15.34 26.45 15.72
C LEU A 729 13.89 25.97 15.65
N ALA A 730 13.49 25.40 14.51
CA ALA A 730 12.16 24.82 14.31
C ALA A 730 11.86 23.69 15.31
N VAL A 731 12.76 22.71 15.43
CA VAL A 731 12.65 21.62 16.42
C VAL A 731 12.61 22.18 17.85
N GLY A 732 13.51 23.11 18.18
CA GLY A 732 13.51 23.75 19.48
C GLY A 732 12.18 24.44 19.82
N ASP A 733 11.58 25.15 18.86
CA ASP A 733 10.30 25.82 19.02
C ASP A 733 9.15 24.83 19.24
N MET A 734 9.03 23.77 18.43
CA MET A 734 7.89 22.86 18.64
C MET A 734 7.97 22.13 19.97
N TRP A 735 9.16 21.74 20.43
CA TRP A 735 9.31 20.92 21.64
C TRP A 735 9.21 21.77 22.91
N ASN A 736 9.85 22.94 22.89
CA ASN A 736 9.99 23.77 24.09
C ASN A 736 8.92 24.85 24.20
N ASN A 737 8.22 25.19 23.12
CA ASN A 737 7.17 26.20 23.11
C ASN A 737 5.81 25.61 22.70
N ARG A 738 5.64 25.17 21.45
CA ARG A 738 4.30 24.80 20.92
C ARG A 738 3.73 23.53 21.56
N TRP A 739 4.58 22.56 21.86
CA TRP A 739 4.21 21.27 22.47
C TRP A 739 4.65 21.18 23.94
N ARG A 740 4.75 22.33 24.60
CA ARG A 740 5.04 22.42 26.02
C ARG A 740 3.91 23.14 26.73
N THR A 741 3.16 22.43 27.56
CA THR A 741 2.15 23.08 28.40
C THR A 741 2.84 24.06 29.36
N ASN A 742 2.47 25.33 29.28
CA ASN A 742 2.95 26.38 30.15
C ASN A 742 1.78 27.31 30.48
N VAL A 743 1.07 27.00 31.56
CA VAL A 743 -0.11 27.73 32.02
C VAL A 743 0.27 28.56 33.23
N ALA A 744 -0.04 29.85 33.20
CA ALA A 744 0.09 30.75 34.34
C ALA A 744 -1.21 31.55 34.46
N LEU A 745 -1.95 31.32 35.55
CA LEU A 745 -3.22 31.95 35.84
C LEU A 745 -3.09 32.80 37.11
N SER A 746 -3.78 33.94 37.14
CA SER A 746 -3.80 34.85 38.29
C SER A 746 -5.22 35.03 38.82
N ASN A 747 -5.37 35.20 40.14
CA ASN A 747 -6.66 35.39 40.81
C ASN A 747 -7.69 34.31 40.44
N VAL A 748 -7.26 33.05 40.45
CA VAL A 748 -8.07 31.91 40.02
C VAL A 748 -9.12 31.62 41.09
N VAL A 749 -10.39 31.70 40.71
CA VAL A 749 -11.48 31.14 41.52
C VAL A 749 -11.47 29.62 41.30
N LEU A 750 -11.56 28.85 42.38
CA LEU A 750 -11.59 27.38 42.35
C LEU A 750 -13.00 26.88 42.68
N PRO A 751 -13.91 26.69 41.69
CA PRO A 751 -15.18 26.04 41.94
C PRO A 751 -14.94 24.66 42.56
N ASN A 752 -15.47 24.43 43.75
CA ASN A 752 -15.27 23.19 44.52
C ASN A 752 -13.79 22.82 44.76
N GLY A 753 -12.89 23.81 44.87
CA GLY A 753 -11.46 23.57 45.07
C GLY A 753 -10.71 23.05 43.85
N GLN A 754 -11.29 23.15 42.65
CA GLN A 754 -10.70 22.57 41.45
C GLN A 754 -10.24 23.60 40.41
N ALA A 755 -9.15 23.28 39.73
CA ALA A 755 -8.71 23.94 38.49
C ALA A 755 -8.42 22.87 37.43
N THR A 756 -9.00 23.01 36.24
CA THR A 756 -8.76 22.08 35.14
C THR A 756 -8.02 22.79 34.02
N ILE A 757 -6.95 22.16 33.52
CA ILE A 757 -6.23 22.59 32.34
C ILE A 757 -6.25 21.48 31.29
N ASN A 758 -6.17 21.87 30.01
CA ASN A 758 -5.93 20.92 28.93
C ASN A 758 -4.44 20.93 28.57
N GLY A 759 -3.72 19.88 28.96
CA GLY A 759 -2.26 19.80 28.88
C GLY A 759 -1.77 18.57 28.11
N PHE A 760 -0.54 18.64 27.60
CA PHE A 760 0.16 17.50 27.00
C PHE A 760 0.46 16.42 28.03
N TYR A 761 0.36 15.14 27.66
CA TYR A 761 0.73 14.08 28.58
C TYR A 761 2.22 14.14 28.94
N GLY A 762 2.53 13.95 30.21
CA GLY A 762 3.90 13.97 30.73
C GLY A 762 4.01 14.34 32.18
N LYS A 763 5.23 14.69 32.57
CA LYS A 763 5.59 15.09 33.93
C LYS A 763 5.54 16.61 34.05
N TYR A 764 4.92 17.09 35.12
CA TYR A 764 4.63 18.50 35.35
C TYR A 764 5.26 19.00 36.63
N ASN A 765 5.73 20.23 36.61
CA ASN A 765 5.97 21.04 37.79
C ASN A 765 4.81 22.01 37.96
N TYR A 766 4.31 22.16 39.19
CA TYR A 766 3.30 23.16 39.51
C TYR A 766 3.76 24.07 40.65
N THR A 767 3.25 25.30 40.64
CA THR A 767 3.40 26.29 41.71
C THR A 767 2.06 26.96 41.96
N LEU A 768 1.63 26.99 43.21
CA LEU A 768 0.41 27.61 43.70
C LEU A 768 0.77 28.71 44.71
N GLU A 769 0.21 29.89 44.53
CA GLU A 769 0.31 30.97 45.52
C GLU A 769 -1.07 31.26 46.12
N LEU A 770 -1.18 31.10 47.43
CA LEU A 770 -2.41 31.29 48.20
C LEU A 770 -2.09 32.02 49.51
N ASP A 771 -2.75 33.14 49.77
CA ASP A 771 -2.56 33.98 50.97
C ASP A 771 -1.09 34.33 51.24
N GLY A 772 -0.31 34.62 50.19
CA GLY A 772 1.12 34.95 50.28
C GLY A 772 2.03 33.75 50.58
N ARG A 773 1.49 32.52 50.62
CA ARG A 773 2.27 31.28 50.73
C ARG A 773 2.40 30.63 49.36
N VAL A 774 3.56 30.02 49.09
CA VAL A 774 3.86 29.33 47.85
C VAL A 774 3.97 27.82 48.10
N PHE A 775 3.25 27.04 47.32
CA PHE A 775 3.28 25.58 47.31
C PHE A 775 3.74 25.09 45.95
N SER A 776 4.72 24.19 45.88
CA SER A 776 5.23 23.65 44.63
C SER A 776 5.38 22.14 44.71
N GLY A 777 5.27 21.47 43.56
CA GLY A 777 5.42 20.03 43.49
C GLY A 777 5.62 19.52 42.06
N VAL A 778 5.83 18.21 41.96
CA VAL A 778 5.96 17.47 40.71
C VAL A 778 4.85 16.44 40.63
N MET A 779 4.31 16.21 39.44
CA MET A 779 3.31 15.17 39.22
C MET A 779 3.42 14.56 37.83
N ASP A 780 2.91 13.33 37.69
CA ASP A 780 2.82 12.62 36.41
C ASP A 780 1.38 12.65 35.87
N PHE A 781 1.25 12.93 34.57
CA PHE A 781 0.02 12.88 33.79
C PHE A 781 0.21 11.98 32.57
N PRO A 782 0.27 10.64 32.74
CA PRO A 782 0.54 9.71 31.65
C PRO A 782 -0.67 9.58 30.71
N LYS A 783 -0.43 9.24 29.44
CA LYS A 783 -1.48 9.17 28.42
C LYS A 783 -2.64 8.22 28.76
N ASN A 784 -2.37 7.11 29.43
CA ASN A 784 -3.40 6.13 29.82
C ASN A 784 -4.40 6.67 30.86
N ALA A 785 -4.12 7.81 31.49
CA ALA A 785 -5.07 8.44 32.40
C ALA A 785 -6.26 9.08 31.66
N GLY A 786 -6.06 9.58 30.43
CA GLY A 786 -7.07 10.33 29.68
C GLY A 786 -7.46 11.64 30.34
N ALA A 787 -8.31 11.57 31.38
CA ALA A 787 -8.56 12.64 32.32
C ALA A 787 -8.03 12.24 33.71
N GLN A 788 -7.21 13.09 34.32
CA GLN A 788 -6.64 12.81 35.65
C GLN A 788 -7.01 13.89 36.63
N THR A 789 -7.44 13.48 37.83
CA THR A 789 -7.56 14.38 38.98
C THR A 789 -6.41 14.12 39.94
N VAL A 790 -5.67 15.17 40.29
CA VAL A 790 -4.59 15.11 41.30
C VAL A 790 -5.02 15.92 42.50
N THR A 791 -5.06 15.26 43.67
CA THR A 791 -5.39 15.94 44.93
C THR A 791 -4.14 16.49 45.58
N ILE A 792 -4.12 17.79 45.84
CA ILE A 792 -3.05 18.52 46.51
C ILE A 792 -3.57 18.95 47.89
N SER A 793 -2.95 18.41 48.92
CA SER A 793 -3.21 18.76 50.31
C SER A 793 -2.35 19.96 50.72
N LEU A 794 -2.99 21.10 50.99
CA LEU A 794 -2.33 22.31 51.49
C LEU A 794 -2.37 22.29 53.02
N ALA A 795 -1.24 22.01 53.67
CA ALA A 795 -1.07 22.05 55.12
C ALA A 795 -0.28 23.29 55.54
#